data_AF-R1DTL4-F1
#
_entry.id   AF-R1DTL4-F1
#
_cell.length_a   1.000
_cell.length_b   1.000
_cell.length_c   1.000
_cell.angle_alpha   90.00
_cell.angle_beta   90.00
_cell.angle_gamma   90.00
#
_symmetry.space_group_name_H-M   'P 1'
#
loop_
_entity.id
_entity.type
_entity.pdbx_description
1 polymer ?
#
loop_
_entity_poly.entity_id
_entity_poly.type
_entity_poly.pdbx_seq_one_letter_code
_entity_poly.pdbx_strand_id
1 'polypeptide(L)'
;MTEAHLTGIVGGHKHKHAAVSFWASELNDFNTGWKVINGTCGGRPFTFGLGGHKLCDELNITMGYSTAQWRIRGWVVRVSGRHVYDRISGPTHRLDIGFGADSYAMAASPHGIIGQAFASASPRVGRVDEYPFSGRFRTEAMAEGAIEGVAAQYEVEGEYLTNAVGEVLCFTWDGVLRHIGADGGDVYSTAAATRGSGIDMRYKGGAVEIYGYDSRAGGTVLRWKWSSSIYEPGTYRAFHSFLLGPCLLLDAVALERHVVYGWTPFFGDDPTTTINCTAADACSTPAPAPENLPEYEAARARSDADYAIRLAQRLVASTAAFGITNIPGASTAVAAPPSTPTLPPTVRASRPYRALILFYMRGGCDSFNVLVPHSGCDDRNVAQQYLETRGVVALDPASLLQIDVPASNKQPCTKFGVHPELPTLQQTFADGEALWVANVGGMVEPMTKQEYLDKDRQIPAGIFAHDLMQGAAESLLPQHTTGETGILGRIIKALYDQAEAAGTAPVKVTPYSITSSRAMFRGSPVEPILLDSSKGMLTFGGSQTAADAYNIEEREATMRTLKRLAGMETESLYATNFNSAVRRALDDSEDIAAKLADTTLTQSWPSGSRLIEQLKQVSKVISAREALNAEVDLFYIAMGGFDHHSELLLAMQKAFREHVEPALSTFVAEMKAQGVWESVALQSMSEFGRTLDTNGAGTDHAWGGNHYLMGGSVNGGNIRGAFPELRVDGPQSLSSNAPMLPTSSWEAIWKNLAQWVGVEDSQLEAVMPNLRNFGNDNLIPYADMFRS
;
A
#
# COMPACT_ATOMS: atom_id res chain seq x y z
N MET A 1 -5.70 1.66 15.61
CA MET A 1 -6.87 1.82 16.50
C MET A 1 -7.05 0.53 17.26
N THR A 2 -7.42 0.58 18.55
CA THR A 2 -7.67 -0.63 19.36
C THR A 2 -9.10 -0.59 19.88
N GLU A 3 -9.94 -1.46 19.33
CA GLU A 3 -11.38 -1.51 19.62
C GLU A 3 -11.88 -2.95 19.70
N ALA A 4 -12.99 -3.18 20.41
CA ALA A 4 -13.68 -4.46 20.44
C ALA A 4 -15.16 -4.26 20.17
N HIS A 5 -15.71 -5.03 19.24
CA HIS A 5 -17.13 -5.00 18.89
C HIS A 5 -17.79 -6.31 19.30
N LEU A 6 -18.90 -6.19 20.04
CA LEU A 6 -19.76 -7.31 20.39
C LEU A 6 -21.11 -7.10 19.70
N THR A 7 -21.49 -8.09 18.90
CA THR A 7 -22.79 -8.12 18.22
C THR A 7 -23.56 -9.35 18.65
N GLY A 8 -24.88 -9.23 18.77
CA GLY A 8 -25.72 -10.34 19.17
C GLY A 8 -27.20 -10.09 18.98
N ILE A 9 -27.97 -11.17 19.01
CA ILE A 9 -29.43 -11.14 18.96
C ILE A 9 -29.97 -11.21 20.39
N VAL A 10 -30.81 -10.25 20.76
CA VAL A 10 -31.43 -10.09 22.08
C VAL A 10 -32.96 -9.98 21.97
N GLY A 11 -33.68 -10.02 23.09
CA GLY A 11 -35.13 -9.84 23.13
C GLY A 11 -35.92 -11.12 22.81
N GLY A 12 -35.30 -12.30 23.00
CA GLY A 12 -35.96 -13.60 22.80
C GLY A 12 -36.59 -13.74 21.40
N HIS A 13 -37.89 -14.01 21.36
CA HIS A 13 -38.68 -14.18 20.12
C HIS A 13 -38.75 -12.93 19.23
N LYS A 14 -38.38 -11.74 19.74
CA LYS A 14 -38.38 -10.49 18.95
C LYS A 14 -37.10 -10.29 18.16
N HIS A 15 -36.06 -11.11 18.38
CA HIS A 15 -34.79 -11.12 17.64
C HIS A 15 -34.21 -9.72 17.34
N LYS A 16 -34.12 -8.85 18.34
CA LYS A 16 -33.54 -7.52 18.16
C LYS A 16 -32.03 -7.62 18.03
N HIS A 17 -31.44 -6.78 17.18
CA HIS A 17 -29.99 -6.66 17.09
C HIS A 17 -29.45 -5.72 18.18
N ALA A 18 -28.41 -6.16 18.87
CA ALA A 18 -27.56 -5.33 19.71
C ALA A 18 -26.15 -5.32 19.13
N ALA A 19 -25.60 -4.12 18.93
CA ALA A 19 -24.23 -3.91 18.47
C ALA A 19 -23.55 -2.93 19.42
N VAL A 20 -22.46 -3.33 20.05
CA VAL A 20 -21.82 -2.58 21.13
C VAL A 20 -20.32 -2.58 20.92
N SER A 21 -19.71 -1.40 20.94
CA SER A 21 -18.29 -1.20 20.72
C SER A 21 -17.63 -0.66 21.99
N PHE A 22 -16.42 -1.14 22.27
CA PHE A 22 -15.52 -0.61 23.28
C PHE A 22 -14.32 0.03 22.60
N TRP A 23 -14.08 1.30 22.88
CA TRP A 23 -13.06 2.12 22.23
C TRP A 23 -11.91 2.40 23.19
N ALA A 24 -10.81 1.65 23.09
CA ALA A 24 -9.67 1.84 23.99
C ALA A 24 -8.96 3.19 23.75
N SER A 25 -9.14 3.80 22.58
CA SER A 25 -8.65 5.15 22.27
C SER A 25 -9.30 6.24 23.12
N GLU A 26 -10.48 5.98 23.68
CA GLU A 26 -11.20 6.93 24.54
C GLU A 26 -10.76 6.84 26.01
N LEU A 27 -9.80 5.97 26.34
CA LEU A 27 -9.16 5.90 27.65
C LEU A 27 -8.02 6.93 27.73
N ASN A 28 -8.03 7.74 28.78
CA ASN A 28 -6.98 8.70 29.10
C ASN A 28 -5.75 8.03 29.76
N ASP A 29 -4.76 8.84 30.12
CA ASP A 29 -3.52 8.37 30.76
C ASP A 29 -3.73 7.71 32.14
N PHE A 30 -4.87 7.96 32.80
CA PHE A 30 -5.29 7.26 34.01
C PHE A 30 -6.03 5.94 33.72
N ASN A 31 -6.06 5.52 32.46
CA ASN A 31 -6.76 4.35 31.95
C ASN A 31 -8.28 4.40 32.23
N THR A 32 -8.91 5.56 32.04
CA THR A 32 -10.36 5.78 32.24
C THR A 32 -10.96 6.66 31.15
N GLY A 33 -12.27 6.61 30.92
CA GLY A 33 -12.93 7.50 29.96
C GLY A 33 -14.44 7.54 30.13
N TRP A 34 -15.08 8.63 29.72
CA TRP A 34 -16.52 8.86 29.93
C TRP A 34 -17.42 8.46 28.74
N LYS A 35 -16.82 8.16 27.58
CA LYS A 35 -17.53 7.76 26.35
C LYS A 35 -16.93 6.51 25.68
N VAL A 36 -16.41 5.60 26.50
CA VAL A 36 -15.64 4.43 26.04
C VAL A 36 -16.51 3.37 25.37
N ILE A 37 -17.80 3.28 25.73
CA ILE A 37 -18.75 2.36 25.12
C ILE A 37 -19.78 3.13 24.31
N ASN A 38 -19.99 2.74 23.05
CA ASN A 38 -21.13 3.17 22.26
C ASN A 38 -21.79 1.97 21.56
N GLY A 39 -23.02 2.14 21.10
CA GLY A 39 -23.71 1.04 20.42
C GLY A 39 -25.18 1.32 20.16
N THR A 40 -25.87 0.31 19.64
CA THR A 40 -27.32 0.32 19.42
C THR A 40 -27.98 -0.90 20.07
N CYS A 41 -29.20 -0.70 20.56
CA CYS A 41 -30.05 -1.75 21.12
C CYS A 41 -31.41 -1.69 20.42
N GLY A 42 -31.72 -2.66 19.56
CA GLY A 42 -32.93 -2.63 18.73
C GLY A 42 -33.06 -1.34 17.91
N GLY A 43 -31.93 -0.86 17.38
CA GLY A 43 -31.83 0.39 16.60
C GLY A 43 -31.71 1.68 17.42
N ARG A 44 -31.87 1.65 18.74
CA ARG A 44 -31.71 2.85 19.59
C ARG A 44 -30.26 3.03 20.04
N PRO A 45 -29.60 4.17 19.73
CA PRO A 45 -28.22 4.39 20.10
C PRO A 45 -28.05 4.66 21.61
N PHE A 46 -26.87 4.35 22.14
CA PHE A 46 -26.44 4.72 23.49
C PHE A 46 -24.92 4.91 23.56
N THR A 47 -24.46 5.65 24.56
CA THR A 47 -23.03 5.85 24.85
C THR A 47 -22.82 6.07 26.35
N PHE A 48 -21.77 5.50 26.93
CA PHE A 48 -21.38 5.73 28.32
C PHE A 48 -19.91 5.33 28.58
N GLY A 49 -19.39 5.62 29.77
CA GLY A 49 -18.02 5.31 30.18
C GLY A 49 -17.93 4.96 31.66
N LEU A 50 -16.90 5.46 32.36
CA LEU A 50 -16.57 5.20 33.77
C LEU A 50 -17.81 5.08 34.67
N GLY A 51 -18.02 3.89 35.25
CA GLY A 51 -19.14 3.59 36.17
C GLY A 51 -20.52 3.46 35.50
N GLY A 52 -20.61 3.60 34.18
CA GLY A 52 -21.86 3.53 33.42
C GLY A 52 -22.36 2.10 33.20
N HIS A 53 -23.66 1.99 32.91
CA HIS A 53 -24.29 0.71 32.57
C HIS A 53 -25.43 0.89 31.57
N LYS A 54 -25.75 -0.18 30.84
CA LYS A 54 -26.88 -0.26 29.92
C LYS A 54 -27.47 -1.66 29.94
N LEU A 55 -28.79 -1.73 30.13
CA LEU A 55 -29.56 -2.94 29.94
C LEU A 55 -30.25 -2.91 28.57
N CYS A 56 -30.08 -3.98 27.78
CA CYS A 56 -30.67 -4.18 26.47
C CYS A 56 -31.38 -5.54 26.45
N ASP A 57 -32.65 -5.56 26.87
CA ASP A 57 -33.39 -6.79 27.18
C ASP A 57 -32.58 -7.68 28.15
N GLU A 58 -32.23 -8.92 27.79
CA GLU A 58 -31.41 -9.82 28.60
C GLU A 58 -29.90 -9.55 28.57
N LEU A 59 -29.43 -8.61 27.74
CA LEU A 59 -28.02 -8.20 27.67
C LEU A 59 -27.75 -7.08 28.66
N ASN A 60 -26.96 -7.35 29.70
CA ASN A 60 -26.51 -6.36 30.66
C ASN A 60 -25.06 -5.93 30.38
N ILE A 61 -24.84 -4.64 30.21
CA ILE A 61 -23.53 -4.05 29.88
C ILE A 61 -23.14 -3.12 31.00
N THR A 62 -22.00 -3.37 31.64
CA THR A 62 -21.49 -2.52 32.71
C THR A 62 -20.06 -2.11 32.44
N MET A 63 -19.71 -0.89 32.82
CA MET A 63 -18.36 -0.38 32.74
C MET A 63 -17.86 0.01 34.13
N GLY A 64 -16.70 -0.53 34.51
CA GLY A 64 -15.93 -0.07 35.64
C GLY A 64 -14.99 1.06 35.23
N TYR A 65 -13.72 0.97 35.64
CA TYR A 65 -12.65 1.89 35.25
C TYR A 65 -12.25 1.72 33.76
N SER A 66 -11.35 0.77 33.48
CA SER A 66 -10.91 0.45 32.11
C SER A 66 -11.54 -0.84 31.57
N THR A 67 -12.46 -1.44 32.33
CA THR A 67 -13.02 -2.77 32.03
C THR A 67 -14.53 -2.70 31.82
N ALA A 68 -14.98 -3.22 30.69
CA ALA A 68 -16.37 -3.44 30.37
C ALA A 68 -16.75 -4.92 30.52
N GLN A 69 -17.98 -5.19 30.95
CA GLN A 69 -18.56 -6.53 31.04
C GLN A 69 -19.90 -6.58 30.32
N TRP A 70 -20.09 -7.59 29.48
CA TRP A 70 -21.36 -7.95 28.85
C TRP A 70 -21.83 -9.27 29.43
N ARG A 71 -23.03 -9.31 29.98
CA ARG A 71 -23.63 -10.52 30.54
C ARG A 71 -24.91 -10.84 29.81
N ILE A 72 -25.02 -12.06 29.29
CA ILE A 72 -26.22 -12.54 28.59
C ILE A 72 -26.33 -14.06 28.73
N ARG A 73 -27.49 -14.55 29.21
CA ARG A 73 -27.85 -15.99 29.23
C ARG A 73 -26.73 -16.93 29.72
N GLY A 74 -26.11 -16.60 30.86
CA GLY A 74 -25.02 -17.40 31.46
C GLY A 74 -23.62 -17.14 30.87
N TRP A 75 -23.51 -16.32 29.81
CA TRP A 75 -22.23 -15.83 29.30
C TRP A 75 -21.83 -14.49 29.92
N VAL A 76 -20.54 -14.33 30.15
CA VAL A 76 -19.89 -13.08 30.58
C VAL A 76 -18.69 -12.82 29.67
N VAL A 77 -18.76 -11.79 28.85
CA VAL A 77 -17.59 -11.28 28.11
C VAL A 77 -17.03 -10.09 28.86
N ARG A 78 -15.71 -10.03 29.04
CA ARG A 78 -15.00 -8.94 29.70
C ARG A 78 -13.95 -8.39 28.76
N VAL A 79 -13.97 -7.09 28.50
CA VAL A 79 -12.94 -6.39 27.71
C VAL A 79 -12.28 -5.37 28.62
N SER A 80 -10.95 -5.41 28.72
CA SER A 80 -10.18 -4.48 29.55
C SER A 80 -9.16 -3.74 28.70
N GLY A 81 -9.22 -2.41 28.69
CA GLY A 81 -8.15 -1.57 28.17
C GLY A 81 -6.99 -1.50 29.15
N ARG A 82 -5.76 -1.67 28.65
CA ARG A 82 -4.54 -1.49 29.43
C ARG A 82 -3.57 -0.56 28.71
N HIS A 83 -3.07 0.42 29.45
CA HIS A 83 -2.06 1.34 28.96
C HIS A 83 -0.78 0.60 28.54
N VAL A 84 -0.23 0.99 27.39
CA VAL A 84 1.05 0.49 26.88
C VAL A 84 2.10 1.57 27.17
N TYR A 85 2.93 1.32 28.18
CA TYR A 85 4.03 2.21 28.55
C TYR A 85 5.21 2.04 27.59
N ASP A 86 6.01 3.10 27.44
CA ASP A 86 7.28 3.11 26.70
C ASP A 86 7.18 2.71 25.21
N ARG A 87 6.07 3.08 24.56
CA ARG A 87 5.88 2.83 23.12
C ARG A 87 6.66 3.83 22.26
N ILE A 88 7.35 3.31 21.24
CA ILE A 88 8.02 4.11 20.19
C ILE A 88 7.02 4.43 19.05
N SER A 89 6.12 3.50 18.72
CA SER A 89 5.00 3.66 17.78
C SER A 89 3.92 2.58 18.06
N GLY A 90 2.70 2.72 17.54
CA GLY A 90 1.59 1.76 17.74
C GLY A 90 0.49 2.24 18.70
N PRO A 91 -0.44 1.37 19.15
CA PRO A 91 -1.57 1.79 19.99
C PRO A 91 -1.18 2.24 21.41
N THR A 92 -1.88 3.23 21.98
CA THR A 92 -1.70 3.70 23.38
C THR A 92 -2.22 2.70 24.41
N HIS A 93 -3.26 1.94 24.05
CA HIS A 93 -3.89 0.95 24.91
C HIS A 93 -4.04 -0.38 24.15
N ARG A 94 -3.69 -1.48 24.82
CA ARG A 94 -3.99 -2.85 24.38
C ARG A 94 -5.33 -3.32 24.98
N LEU A 95 -5.92 -4.34 24.37
CA LEU A 95 -7.16 -4.96 24.88
C LEU A 95 -6.90 -6.37 25.40
N ASP A 96 -7.32 -6.62 26.64
CA ASP A 96 -7.39 -7.95 27.22
C ASP A 96 -8.87 -8.40 27.21
N ILE A 97 -9.19 -9.46 26.44
CA ILE A 97 -10.56 -10.00 26.32
C ILE A 97 -10.65 -11.34 27.06
N GLY A 98 -11.70 -11.51 27.86
CA GLY A 98 -11.99 -12.75 28.58
C GLY A 98 -13.44 -13.18 28.37
N PHE A 99 -13.66 -14.48 28.27
CA PHE A 99 -14.98 -15.10 28.16
C PHE A 99 -15.20 -15.99 29.38
N GLY A 100 -16.41 -15.98 29.92
CA GLY A 100 -16.87 -16.91 30.95
C GLY A 100 -18.27 -17.40 30.60
N ALA A 101 -18.57 -18.65 30.93
CA ALA A 101 -19.87 -19.27 30.70
C ALA A 101 -20.22 -20.17 31.88
N ASP A 102 -21.49 -20.20 32.25
CA ASP A 102 -22.02 -21.22 33.16
C ASP A 102 -22.07 -22.59 32.44
N SER A 103 -21.96 -23.70 33.19
CA SER A 103 -21.75 -25.06 32.65
C SER A 103 -22.78 -25.52 31.60
N TYR A 104 -24.02 -25.03 31.68
CA TYR A 104 -25.09 -25.36 30.73
C TYR A 104 -25.10 -24.47 29.46
N ALA A 105 -24.29 -23.40 29.42
CA ALA A 105 -24.22 -22.47 28.30
C ALA A 105 -23.13 -22.83 27.27
N MET A 106 -22.27 -23.82 27.58
CA MET A 106 -21.13 -24.24 26.74
C MET A 106 -21.48 -25.22 25.60
N ALA A 107 -22.57 -24.98 24.87
CA ALA A 107 -22.85 -25.76 23.65
C ALA A 107 -21.86 -25.43 22.51
N ALA A 108 -21.19 -24.28 22.58
CA ALA A 108 -20.10 -23.87 21.69
C ALA A 108 -19.07 -23.06 22.49
N SER A 109 -17.87 -23.60 22.70
CA SER A 109 -16.76 -22.89 23.34
C SER A 109 -16.19 -21.82 22.40
N PRO A 110 -15.82 -20.62 22.87
CA PRO A 110 -15.21 -19.60 22.04
C PRO A 110 -13.84 -20.07 21.55
N HIS A 111 -13.53 -19.94 20.27
CA HIS A 111 -12.16 -20.14 19.76
C HIS A 111 -11.47 -18.77 19.66
N GLY A 112 -10.21 -18.67 20.07
CA GLY A 112 -9.43 -17.44 19.99
C GLY A 112 -8.79 -17.28 18.62
N ILE A 113 -9.34 -16.42 17.75
CA ILE A 113 -8.54 -15.82 16.66
C ILE A 113 -8.44 -14.32 16.96
N ILE A 114 -7.24 -13.87 17.37
CA ILE A 114 -6.82 -12.46 17.27
C ILE A 114 -5.82 -12.41 16.13
N GLY A 115 -6.28 -12.08 14.91
CA GLY A 115 -5.40 -11.96 13.75
C GLY A 115 -4.71 -10.61 13.69
N GLN A 116 -3.38 -10.57 13.77
CA GLN A 116 -2.59 -9.52 13.12
C GLN A 116 -2.40 -9.93 11.66
N ALA A 117 -2.87 -9.09 10.72
CA ALA A 117 -2.78 -9.37 9.30
C ALA A 117 -1.35 -9.13 8.79
N PHE A 118 -0.72 -10.18 8.24
CA PHE A 118 0.25 -10.06 7.16
C PHE A 118 -0.21 -10.94 5.99
N ALA A 119 0.09 -10.46 4.78
CA ALA A 119 -0.30 -11.07 3.53
C ALA A 119 0.24 -12.51 3.40
N SER A 120 -0.67 -13.48 3.44
CA SER A 120 -0.41 -14.87 3.06
C SER A 120 -1.68 -15.41 2.38
N ALA A 121 -1.51 -16.20 1.32
CA ALA A 121 -2.61 -16.67 0.48
C ALA A 121 -3.27 -17.99 0.95
N SER A 122 -2.95 -18.49 2.16
CA SER A 122 -3.52 -19.73 2.72
C SER A 122 -4.34 -19.46 4.00
N PRO A 123 -5.50 -20.13 4.21
CA PRO A 123 -6.22 -20.06 5.48
C PRO A 123 -5.35 -20.62 6.62
N ARG A 124 -5.13 -19.84 7.67
CA ARG A 124 -4.48 -20.32 8.90
C ARG A 124 -5.54 -20.97 9.77
N VAL A 125 -5.44 -22.28 10.00
CA VAL A 125 -6.24 -22.95 11.04
C VAL A 125 -5.44 -22.84 12.33
N GLY A 126 -5.84 -21.92 13.21
CA GLY A 126 -5.29 -21.88 14.57
C GLY A 126 -5.58 -23.21 15.28
N ARG A 127 -4.70 -23.63 16.20
CA ARG A 127 -5.01 -24.81 17.04
C ARG A 127 -6.37 -24.60 17.70
N VAL A 128 -7.22 -25.62 17.68
CA VAL A 128 -8.45 -25.62 18.46
C VAL A 128 -8.04 -25.75 19.92
N ASP A 129 -8.32 -24.75 20.73
CA ASP A 129 -8.08 -24.82 22.16
C ASP A 129 -8.96 -25.95 22.75
N GLU A 130 -8.32 -26.97 23.30
CA GLU A 130 -9.02 -27.99 24.10
C GLU A 130 -9.34 -27.40 25.47
N TYR A 131 -10.62 -27.07 25.68
CA TYR A 131 -11.10 -26.63 26.97
C TYR A 131 -11.57 -27.83 27.79
N PRO A 132 -11.03 -28.06 29.00
CA PRO A 132 -11.59 -29.07 29.87
C PRO A 132 -12.95 -28.61 30.40
N PHE A 133 -13.76 -29.56 30.88
CA PHE A 133 -15.16 -29.35 31.27
C PHE A 133 -15.38 -28.28 32.36
N SER A 134 -14.36 -27.94 33.15
CA SER A 134 -14.43 -26.88 34.16
C SER A 134 -13.04 -26.32 34.49
N GLY A 135 -12.97 -25.05 34.89
CA GLY A 135 -11.75 -24.38 35.36
C GLY A 135 -11.51 -23.03 34.70
N ARG A 136 -10.39 -22.37 35.02
CA ARG A 136 -9.95 -21.12 34.37
C ARG A 136 -8.75 -21.43 33.49
N PHE A 137 -8.89 -21.19 32.19
CA PHE A 137 -7.84 -21.45 31.21
C PHE A 137 -7.50 -20.15 30.50
N ARG A 138 -6.21 -19.95 30.24
CA ARG A 138 -5.72 -18.87 29.40
C ARG A 138 -5.39 -19.49 28.06
N THR A 139 -6.01 -18.99 27.00
CA THR A 139 -5.60 -19.36 25.65
C THR A 139 -4.49 -18.43 25.21
N GLU A 140 -3.46 -18.99 24.62
CA GLU A 140 -2.34 -18.27 24.04
C GLU A 140 -2.33 -18.63 22.55
N ALA A 141 -3.37 -18.21 21.83
CA ALA A 141 -3.42 -18.38 20.39
C ALA A 141 -2.40 -17.43 19.75
N MET A 142 -1.13 -17.83 19.73
CA MET A 142 -0.16 -17.34 18.76
C MET A 142 -0.29 -18.22 17.52
N ALA A 143 -0.32 -17.62 16.33
CA ALA A 143 -0.13 -18.39 15.10
C ALA A 143 1.26 -19.04 15.16
N GLU A 144 1.34 -20.37 14.98
CA GLU A 144 2.62 -21.02 14.67
C GLU A 144 3.21 -20.32 13.44
N GLY A 145 4.35 -19.64 13.64
CA GLY A 145 4.94 -18.73 12.66
C GLY A 145 5.66 -17.50 13.23
N ALA A 146 5.61 -17.26 14.54
CA ALA A 146 6.56 -16.36 15.19
C ALA A 146 7.90 -17.10 15.33
N ILE A 147 8.85 -16.86 14.42
CA ILE A 147 10.15 -17.56 14.43
C ILE A 147 10.99 -17.04 15.61
N GLU A 148 11.15 -17.86 16.64
CA GLU A 148 12.46 -18.05 17.26
C GLU A 148 12.99 -19.42 16.81
N GLY A 149 14.14 -19.44 16.14
CA GLY A 149 14.82 -20.64 15.63
C GLY A 149 15.92 -20.27 14.62
N VAL A 150 16.98 -21.08 14.52
CA VAL A 150 18.12 -20.83 13.62
C VAL A 150 17.89 -21.43 12.23
N ALA A 151 18.35 -20.71 11.20
CA ALA A 151 18.01 -20.89 9.78
C ALA A 151 18.15 -22.32 9.22
N ALA A 152 19.01 -23.16 9.81
CA ALA A 152 19.20 -24.55 9.38
C ALA A 152 17.99 -25.48 9.61
N GLN A 153 17.02 -25.09 10.46
CA GLN A 153 15.80 -25.89 10.68
C GLN A 153 14.75 -25.74 9.56
N TYR A 154 15.00 -24.87 8.59
CA TYR A 154 14.05 -24.50 7.54
C TYR A 154 14.65 -24.62 6.14
N GLU A 155 15.82 -25.24 5.98
CA GLU A 155 16.28 -25.70 4.67
C GLU A 155 15.50 -26.95 4.27
N VAL A 156 14.79 -26.87 3.15
CA VAL A 156 14.34 -28.05 2.40
C VAL A 156 15.48 -28.52 1.50
N GLU A 157 15.73 -29.83 1.45
CA GLU A 157 16.85 -30.45 0.71
C GLU A 157 16.80 -30.24 -0.82
N GLY A 158 15.79 -29.55 -1.35
CA GLY A 158 15.72 -29.15 -2.74
C GLY A 158 14.47 -28.37 -3.07
N GLU A 159 14.52 -27.67 -4.20
CA GLU A 159 13.55 -26.66 -4.63
C GLU A 159 12.14 -27.19 -4.96
N TYR A 160 11.88 -28.51 -4.87
CA TYR A 160 10.65 -29.12 -5.43
C TYR A 160 9.97 -30.22 -4.59
N LEU A 161 10.20 -30.34 -3.27
CA LEU A 161 9.48 -31.34 -2.45
C LEU A 161 8.40 -30.71 -1.56
N THR A 162 7.12 -31.01 -1.84
CA THR A 162 5.98 -30.76 -0.94
C THR A 162 5.10 -32.02 -0.85
N ASN A 163 5.02 -32.68 0.30
CA ASN A 163 4.03 -33.74 0.54
C ASN A 163 3.14 -33.39 1.75
N ALA A 164 1.82 -33.44 1.56
CA ALA A 164 0.82 -33.52 2.62
C ALA A 164 0.25 -34.95 2.64
N VAL A 165 -0.01 -35.50 3.82
CA VAL A 165 -0.34 -36.92 3.99
C VAL A 165 -1.87 -37.13 3.98
N GLY A 166 -2.49 -37.52 2.86
CA GLY A 166 -3.91 -37.95 2.80
C GLY A 166 -4.56 -38.03 1.39
N GLU A 167 -5.60 -38.87 1.20
CA GLU A 167 -6.32 -39.09 -0.09
C GLU A 167 -7.63 -38.25 -0.20
N VAL A 168 -8.06 -37.93 -1.43
CA VAL A 168 -9.23 -37.06 -1.71
C VAL A 168 -10.12 -37.60 -2.83
N LEU A 169 -11.45 -37.57 -2.63
CA LEU A 169 -12.45 -37.89 -3.67
C LEU A 169 -13.16 -36.61 -4.16
N CYS A 170 -13.14 -36.33 -5.46
CA CYS A 170 -13.63 -35.07 -6.02
C CYS A 170 -14.62 -35.23 -7.19
N PHE A 171 -15.66 -34.39 -7.19
CA PHE A 171 -16.60 -34.27 -8.31
C PHE A 171 -16.18 -33.13 -9.24
N THR A 172 -15.78 -33.45 -10.46
CA THR A 172 -15.29 -32.45 -11.42
C THR A 172 -16.44 -31.77 -12.18
N TRP A 173 -16.21 -30.58 -12.70
CA TRP A 173 -17.25 -29.76 -13.36
C TRP A 173 -17.79 -30.36 -14.66
N ASP A 174 -17.07 -31.32 -15.24
CA ASP A 174 -17.49 -32.17 -16.37
C ASP A 174 -18.34 -33.39 -15.94
N GLY A 175 -18.67 -33.51 -14.65
CA GLY A 175 -19.54 -34.55 -14.09
C GLY A 175 -18.83 -35.87 -13.75
N VAL A 176 -17.51 -35.94 -13.86
CA VAL A 176 -16.71 -37.16 -13.60
C VAL A 176 -16.29 -37.23 -12.12
N LEU A 177 -16.29 -38.43 -11.54
CA LEU A 177 -15.77 -38.65 -10.18
C LEU A 177 -14.31 -39.13 -10.26
N ARG A 178 -13.42 -38.48 -9.50
CA ARG A 178 -11.99 -38.81 -9.40
C ARG A 178 -11.56 -39.11 -7.96
N HIS A 179 -10.65 -40.07 -7.79
CA HIS A 179 -9.98 -40.39 -6.54
C HIS A 179 -8.49 -40.08 -6.65
N ILE A 180 -7.97 -39.22 -5.77
CA ILE A 180 -6.60 -38.72 -5.77
C ILE A 180 -5.88 -39.25 -4.53
N GLY A 181 -4.75 -39.92 -4.76
CA GLY A 181 -3.92 -40.57 -3.75
C GLY A 181 -3.14 -39.56 -2.90
N ALA A 182 -2.56 -40.05 -1.80
CA ALA A 182 -1.77 -39.23 -0.87
C ALA A 182 -0.42 -38.76 -1.46
N ASP A 183 0.01 -39.37 -2.55
CA ASP A 183 1.15 -38.97 -3.39
C ASP A 183 0.76 -37.95 -4.48
N GLY A 184 -0.51 -37.55 -4.53
CA GLY A 184 -1.05 -36.64 -5.54
C GLY A 184 -1.39 -37.30 -6.88
N GLY A 185 -1.21 -38.61 -7.04
CA GLY A 185 -1.57 -39.35 -8.24
C GLY A 185 -3.07 -39.69 -8.34
N ASP A 186 -3.63 -39.75 -9.55
CA ASP A 186 -5.00 -40.28 -9.74
C ASP A 186 -5.00 -41.80 -9.46
N VAL A 187 -5.74 -42.23 -8.44
CA VAL A 187 -5.90 -43.65 -8.09
C VAL A 187 -6.93 -44.31 -9.02
N TYR A 188 -8.01 -43.61 -9.40
CA TYR A 188 -8.91 -43.98 -10.52
C TYR A 188 -9.88 -42.84 -10.93
N SER A 189 -10.45 -42.94 -12.14
CA SER A 189 -11.45 -42.03 -12.72
C SER A 189 -12.60 -42.80 -13.38
N THR A 190 -13.84 -42.33 -13.21
CA THR A 190 -15.07 -42.98 -13.74
C THR A 190 -15.62 -42.31 -15.00
N ALA A 191 -14.74 -41.86 -15.90
CA ALA A 191 -15.10 -41.12 -17.11
C ALA A 191 -16.11 -41.82 -18.06
N ALA A 192 -16.34 -43.14 -17.93
CA ALA A 192 -17.25 -43.89 -18.79
C ALA A 192 -18.76 -43.65 -18.52
N ALA A 193 -19.15 -43.09 -17.36
CA ALA A 193 -20.54 -43.15 -16.89
C ALA A 193 -21.39 -41.87 -17.06
N THR A 194 -20.86 -40.79 -17.66
CA THR A 194 -21.45 -39.44 -17.51
C THR A 194 -22.43 -39.00 -18.60
N ARG A 195 -22.90 -39.89 -19.48
CA ARG A 195 -24.10 -39.58 -20.29
C ARG A 195 -25.30 -40.34 -19.73
N GLY A 196 -26.24 -39.63 -19.10
CA GLY A 196 -27.59 -40.16 -18.80
C GLY A 196 -27.76 -41.01 -17.53
N SER A 197 -26.79 -41.02 -16.61
CA SER A 197 -26.86 -41.77 -15.34
C SER A 197 -27.12 -40.82 -14.16
N GLY A 198 -27.94 -41.23 -13.17
CA GLY A 198 -28.14 -40.51 -11.91
C GLY A 198 -27.46 -41.22 -10.73
N ILE A 199 -27.11 -40.46 -9.68
CA ILE A 199 -26.48 -40.99 -8.45
C ILE A 199 -27.40 -40.66 -7.26
N ASP A 200 -27.64 -41.64 -6.39
CA ASP A 200 -28.37 -41.50 -5.12
C ASP A 200 -27.42 -41.81 -3.94
N MET A 201 -27.29 -40.87 -3.00
CA MET A 201 -26.46 -41.03 -1.82
C MET A 201 -27.35 -41.19 -0.60
N ARG A 202 -27.13 -42.26 0.17
CA ARG A 202 -27.90 -42.54 1.38
C ARG A 202 -27.00 -42.69 2.58
N TYR A 203 -27.39 -42.01 3.65
CA TYR A 203 -26.76 -42.18 4.96
C TYR A 203 -27.55 -43.23 5.74
N LYS A 204 -26.93 -44.38 6.04
CA LYS A 204 -27.61 -45.46 6.76
C LYS A 204 -26.64 -46.13 7.73
N GLY A 205 -26.96 -46.10 9.02
CA GLY A 205 -26.17 -46.79 10.06
C GLY A 205 -24.74 -46.28 10.27
N GLY A 206 -24.43 -45.02 9.93
CA GLY A 206 -23.10 -44.43 10.11
C GLY A 206 -22.12 -44.66 8.94
N ALA A 207 -22.58 -45.23 7.83
CA ALA A 207 -21.83 -45.34 6.58
C ALA A 207 -22.51 -44.53 5.46
N VAL A 208 -21.70 -44.00 4.53
CA VAL A 208 -22.18 -43.40 3.28
C VAL A 208 -22.32 -44.52 2.25
N GLU A 209 -23.54 -44.77 1.80
CA GLU A 209 -23.82 -45.66 0.69
C GLU A 209 -24.07 -44.83 -0.58
N ILE A 210 -23.31 -45.11 -1.65
CA ILE A 210 -23.46 -44.44 -2.96
C ILE A 210 -24.04 -45.44 -3.95
N TYR A 211 -25.14 -45.06 -4.61
CA TYR A 211 -25.83 -45.86 -5.63
C TYR A 211 -25.80 -45.14 -6.98
N GLY A 212 -25.42 -45.83 -8.05
CA GLY A 212 -25.58 -45.34 -9.43
C GLY A 212 -26.80 -45.98 -10.10
N TYR A 213 -27.49 -45.26 -10.98
CA TYR A 213 -28.53 -45.81 -11.85
C TYR A 213 -28.47 -45.23 -13.28
N ASP A 214 -28.69 -46.07 -14.28
CA ASP A 214 -28.77 -45.65 -15.69
C ASP A 214 -30.24 -45.43 -16.09
N SER A 215 -30.58 -44.20 -16.47
CA SER A 215 -31.96 -43.84 -16.85
C SER A 215 -32.35 -44.34 -18.25
N ARG A 216 -31.39 -44.84 -19.06
CA ARG A 216 -31.64 -45.27 -20.44
C ARG A 216 -31.96 -46.75 -20.60
N ALA A 217 -31.80 -47.56 -19.55
CA ALA A 217 -32.01 -49.03 -19.58
C ALA A 217 -33.30 -49.49 -18.87
N GLY A 218 -34.41 -48.76 -19.04
CA GLY A 218 -35.76 -49.25 -18.71
C GLY A 218 -35.99 -49.72 -17.27
N GLY A 219 -35.33 -49.09 -16.28
CA GLY A 219 -35.50 -49.39 -14.86
C GLY A 219 -34.60 -50.50 -14.29
N THR A 220 -33.58 -50.95 -15.04
CA THR A 220 -32.62 -51.93 -14.52
C THR A 220 -31.55 -51.25 -13.66
N VAL A 221 -31.50 -51.60 -12.37
CA VAL A 221 -30.54 -51.02 -11.40
C VAL A 221 -29.20 -51.77 -11.48
N LEU A 222 -28.18 -51.14 -12.06
CA LEU A 222 -26.79 -51.56 -11.85
C LEU A 222 -26.35 -51.13 -10.44
N ARG A 223 -26.39 -52.06 -9.48
CA ARG A 223 -26.06 -51.78 -8.07
C ARG A 223 -24.56 -51.89 -7.84
N TRP A 224 -23.86 -50.77 -7.95
CA TRP A 224 -22.55 -50.61 -7.29
C TRP A 224 -22.81 -50.16 -5.86
N LYS A 225 -22.22 -50.85 -4.87
CA LYS A 225 -22.33 -50.47 -3.45
C LYS A 225 -20.93 -50.19 -2.91
N TRP A 226 -20.64 -48.92 -2.67
CA TRP A 226 -19.52 -48.52 -1.82
C TRP A 226 -20.03 -48.37 -0.39
N SER A 227 -19.32 -48.93 0.58
CA SER A 227 -19.60 -48.80 2.01
C SER A 227 -18.29 -48.51 2.72
N SER A 228 -18.18 -47.35 3.35
CA SER A 228 -17.13 -47.10 4.32
C SER A 228 -17.32 -48.03 5.53
N SER A 229 -16.23 -48.58 6.10
CA SER A 229 -16.28 -49.41 7.30
C SER A 229 -16.70 -48.60 8.55
N ILE A 230 -17.03 -49.34 9.61
CA ILE A 230 -17.84 -48.94 10.77
C ILE A 230 -17.11 -47.95 11.71
N TYR A 231 -17.74 -46.79 11.89
CA TYR A 231 -17.81 -45.92 13.08
C TYR A 231 -16.52 -45.30 13.67
N GLU A 232 -16.27 -44.03 13.32
CA GLU A 232 -15.85 -42.98 14.25
C GLU A 232 -16.65 -41.69 13.97
N PRO A 233 -17.29 -41.03 14.95
CA PRO A 233 -17.98 -39.76 14.72
C PRO A 233 -16.97 -38.63 14.52
N GLY A 234 -16.75 -38.20 13.27
CA GLY A 234 -15.93 -37.02 12.95
C GLY A 234 -15.07 -37.09 11.69
N THR A 235 -15.02 -38.24 11.01
CA THR A 235 -13.99 -38.58 10.01
C THR A 235 -14.31 -38.23 8.55
N TYR A 236 -15.46 -37.62 8.26
CA TYR A 236 -15.77 -37.15 6.91
C TYR A 236 -16.06 -35.64 6.93
N ARG A 237 -15.22 -34.87 6.24
CA ARG A 237 -15.49 -33.46 5.95
C ARG A 237 -15.78 -33.32 4.48
N ALA A 238 -17.03 -33.02 4.16
CA ALA A 238 -17.38 -32.48 2.85
C ALA A 238 -16.94 -31.03 2.83
N PHE A 239 -16.15 -30.68 1.82
CA PHE A 239 -15.73 -29.30 1.59
C PHE A 239 -15.84 -29.01 0.10
N HIS A 240 -16.01 -27.73 -0.24
CA HIS A 240 -15.79 -27.31 -1.62
C HIS A 240 -14.29 -27.18 -1.80
N SER A 241 -13.72 -28.02 -2.67
CA SER A 241 -12.33 -27.80 -3.05
C SER A 241 -12.25 -26.59 -3.95
N PHE A 242 -11.13 -25.89 -3.86
CA PHE A 242 -10.80 -24.72 -4.68
C PHE A 242 -10.53 -25.09 -6.15
N LEU A 243 -10.58 -26.37 -6.51
CA LEU A 243 -10.20 -26.86 -7.84
C LEU A 243 -11.36 -27.47 -8.62
N LEU A 244 -12.25 -28.27 -8.02
CA LEU A 244 -13.18 -29.12 -8.77
C LEU A 244 -14.38 -29.52 -7.89
N GLY A 245 -15.49 -28.77 -7.97
CA GLY A 245 -16.78 -29.14 -7.36
C GLY A 245 -16.74 -29.59 -5.87
N PRO A 246 -17.80 -30.24 -5.35
CA PRO A 246 -17.77 -30.80 -4.01
C PRO A 246 -16.70 -31.92 -3.92
N CYS A 247 -15.91 -31.94 -2.85
CA CYS A 247 -14.96 -33.02 -2.57
C CYS A 247 -15.14 -33.57 -1.16
N LEU A 248 -14.69 -34.82 -0.96
CA LEU A 248 -14.72 -35.54 0.30
C LEU A 248 -13.28 -35.98 0.67
N LEU A 249 -12.82 -35.63 1.87
CA LEU A 249 -11.54 -36.10 2.42
C LEU A 249 -11.69 -37.52 2.98
N LEU A 250 -10.76 -38.43 2.69
CA LEU A 250 -10.74 -39.80 3.22
C LEU A 250 -9.48 -39.99 4.08
N ASP A 251 -9.64 -40.40 5.34
CA ASP A 251 -8.57 -40.42 6.35
C ASP A 251 -7.42 -41.42 6.05
N ALA A 252 -6.21 -41.05 6.50
CA ALA A 252 -4.92 -41.69 6.30
C ALA A 252 -4.58 -42.84 7.26
N VAL A 253 -5.40 -43.13 8.28
CA VAL A 253 -5.06 -44.11 9.34
C VAL A 253 -5.75 -45.48 9.19
N ALA A 254 -6.50 -45.73 8.11
CA ALA A 254 -7.11 -47.04 7.89
C ALA A 254 -6.05 -48.11 7.57
N LEU A 255 -5.65 -48.88 8.59
CA LEU A 255 -4.56 -49.85 8.57
C LEU A 255 -4.82 -51.11 7.71
N GLU A 256 -6.06 -51.43 7.34
CA GLU A 256 -6.39 -52.46 6.35
C GLU A 256 -7.61 -52.04 5.53
N ARG A 257 -7.53 -52.16 4.20
CA ARG A 257 -8.63 -51.84 3.27
C ARG A 257 -8.89 -53.04 2.36
N HIS A 258 -10.11 -53.60 2.41
CA HIS A 258 -10.58 -54.59 1.44
C HIS A 258 -11.47 -53.90 0.40
N VAL A 259 -11.05 -53.90 -0.86
CA VAL A 259 -11.93 -53.52 -1.98
C VAL A 259 -12.63 -54.79 -2.46
N VAL A 260 -13.95 -54.90 -2.24
CA VAL A 260 -14.74 -55.98 -2.84
C VAL A 260 -15.19 -55.52 -4.23
N TYR A 261 -14.53 -55.99 -5.28
CA TYR A 261 -15.10 -55.99 -6.62
C TYR A 261 -16.03 -57.21 -6.76
N GLY A 262 -17.26 -56.96 -7.20
CA GLY A 262 -18.19 -58.01 -7.62
C GLY A 262 -18.90 -57.58 -8.89
N TRP A 263 -18.35 -57.96 -10.05
CA TRP A 263 -19.13 -58.12 -11.27
C TRP A 263 -19.50 -59.60 -11.34
N THR A 264 -20.75 -59.96 -11.04
CA THR A 264 -21.25 -61.31 -11.34
C THR A 264 -22.05 -61.25 -12.64
N PRO A 265 -21.58 -61.84 -13.75
CA PRO A 265 -22.50 -62.37 -14.74
C PRO A 265 -23.15 -63.64 -14.15
N PHE A 266 -24.38 -63.90 -14.58
CA PHE A 266 -25.11 -65.13 -14.32
C PHE A 266 -24.22 -66.37 -14.54
N PHE A 267 -24.27 -67.32 -13.59
CA PHE A 267 -23.66 -68.67 -13.54
C PHE A 267 -22.25 -68.81 -12.91
N GLY A 268 -22.22 -69.38 -11.69
CA GLY A 268 -21.20 -70.34 -11.25
C GLY A 268 -19.94 -69.82 -10.54
N ASP A 269 -19.79 -70.23 -9.28
CA ASP A 269 -18.60 -70.40 -8.42
C ASP A 269 -17.55 -69.26 -8.25
N ASP A 270 -17.33 -68.91 -6.98
CA ASP A 270 -16.37 -67.95 -6.38
C ASP A 270 -14.90 -68.14 -6.88
N PRO A 271 -14.03 -67.10 -6.93
CA PRO A 271 -13.69 -66.27 -5.77
C PRO A 271 -13.58 -64.75 -6.04
N THR A 272 -14.04 -63.94 -5.08
CA THR A 272 -13.61 -62.54 -4.92
C THR A 272 -12.08 -62.41 -4.97
N THR A 273 -11.55 -61.65 -5.94
CA THR A 273 -10.13 -61.28 -5.95
C THR A 273 -9.95 -60.04 -5.08
N THR A 274 -9.46 -60.23 -3.87
CA THR A 274 -9.16 -59.15 -2.94
C THR A 274 -7.81 -58.53 -3.32
N ILE A 275 -7.80 -57.25 -3.74
CA ILE A 275 -6.56 -56.49 -3.89
C ILE A 275 -6.31 -55.77 -2.56
N ASN A 276 -5.27 -56.18 -1.84
CA ASN A 276 -4.82 -55.50 -0.63
C ASN A 276 -3.89 -54.36 -1.03
N CYS A 277 -4.21 -53.12 -0.65
CA CYS A 277 -3.28 -51.99 -0.73
C CYS A 277 -3.03 -51.45 0.68
N THR A 278 -1.78 -51.09 0.99
CA THR A 278 -1.38 -50.36 2.20
C THR A 278 -0.82 -49.00 1.81
N ALA A 279 -0.80 -48.05 2.75
CA ALA A 279 -0.44 -46.63 2.51
C ALA A 279 0.99 -46.38 2.00
N ALA A 280 1.80 -47.41 1.79
CA ALA A 280 3.21 -47.29 1.41
C ALA A 280 3.55 -47.89 0.03
N ASP A 281 2.67 -48.69 -0.60
CA ASP A 281 2.95 -49.31 -1.89
C ASP A 281 1.82 -49.03 -2.89
N ALA A 282 2.19 -48.42 -4.03
CA ALA A 282 1.29 -48.22 -5.17
C ALA A 282 0.74 -49.58 -5.61
N CYS A 283 -0.59 -49.71 -5.61
CA CYS A 283 -1.29 -50.94 -6.02
C CYS A 283 -0.67 -51.43 -7.35
N SER A 284 -0.26 -52.71 -7.40
CA SER A 284 0.35 -53.28 -8.62
C SER A 284 -0.59 -53.05 -9.80
N THR A 285 -0.10 -52.29 -10.77
CA THR A 285 -0.88 -51.71 -11.85
C THR A 285 -1.52 -52.79 -12.74
N PRO A 286 -2.82 -52.72 -13.04
CA PRO A 286 -3.32 -53.28 -14.28
C PRO A 286 -2.82 -52.40 -15.43
N ALA A 287 -2.48 -53.03 -16.55
CA ALA A 287 -1.84 -52.43 -17.72
C ALA A 287 -2.38 -51.04 -18.13
N PRO A 288 -1.51 -50.12 -18.61
CA PRO A 288 -1.91 -48.76 -18.97
C PRO A 288 -2.96 -48.76 -20.09
N ALA A 289 -3.97 -47.91 -19.94
CA ALA A 289 -4.90 -47.56 -21.01
C ALA A 289 -4.12 -46.84 -22.14
N PRO A 290 -4.54 -46.99 -23.41
CA PRO A 290 -3.72 -46.65 -24.56
C PRO A 290 -3.35 -45.16 -24.60
N GLU A 291 -2.05 -44.90 -24.59
CA GLU A 291 -1.42 -43.66 -25.03
C GLU A 291 -1.85 -43.33 -26.47
N ASN A 292 -1.91 -42.02 -26.78
CA ASN A 292 -2.18 -41.39 -28.09
C ASN A 292 -3.54 -40.70 -28.25
N LEU A 293 -3.82 -39.71 -27.40
CA LEU A 293 -4.60 -38.55 -27.86
C LEU A 293 -3.69 -37.32 -27.86
N PRO A 294 -3.22 -36.86 -29.04
CA PRO A 294 -2.42 -35.63 -29.16
C PRO A 294 -3.10 -34.40 -28.54
N GLU A 295 -4.43 -34.39 -28.51
CA GLU A 295 -5.25 -33.36 -27.87
C GLU A 295 -5.12 -33.39 -26.34
N TYR A 296 -4.96 -34.57 -25.73
CA TYR A 296 -4.77 -34.74 -24.28
C TYR A 296 -3.36 -34.31 -23.85
N GLU A 297 -2.33 -34.65 -24.63
CA GLU A 297 -0.97 -34.16 -24.37
C GLU A 297 -0.84 -32.65 -24.62
N ALA A 298 -1.50 -32.12 -25.66
CA ALA A 298 -1.52 -30.68 -25.93
C ALA A 298 -2.31 -29.88 -24.88
N ALA A 299 -3.31 -30.48 -24.22
CA ALA A 299 -4.01 -29.86 -23.10
C ALA A 299 -3.20 -29.95 -21.80
N ARG A 300 -2.57 -31.11 -21.53
CA ARG A 300 -1.71 -31.34 -20.36
C ARG A 300 -0.45 -30.46 -20.38
N ALA A 301 0.12 -30.22 -21.56
CA ALA A 301 1.24 -29.29 -21.73
C ALA A 301 0.86 -27.81 -21.50
N ARG A 302 -0.43 -27.46 -21.51
CA ARG A 302 -0.94 -26.09 -21.29
C ARG A 302 -1.33 -25.79 -19.84
N SER A 303 -1.52 -26.79 -19.00
CA SER A 303 -2.03 -26.64 -17.63
C SER A 303 -1.01 -27.14 -16.62
N ASP A 304 -0.03 -26.30 -16.31
CA ASP A 304 0.82 -26.45 -15.13
C ASP A 304 -0.08 -26.28 -13.87
N ALA A 305 -0.09 -27.26 -12.97
CA ALA A 305 -0.90 -27.20 -11.74
C ALA A 305 -0.55 -25.94 -10.92
N ASP A 306 0.71 -25.51 -10.98
CA ASP A 306 1.17 -24.30 -10.33
C ASP A 306 0.56 -23.04 -10.98
N TYR A 307 0.33 -23.05 -12.29
CA TYR A 307 -0.36 -21.97 -12.99
C TYR A 307 -1.82 -21.85 -12.52
N ALA A 308 -2.54 -22.98 -12.44
CA ALA A 308 -3.93 -22.97 -11.96
C ALA A 308 -4.03 -22.45 -10.51
N ILE A 309 -3.09 -22.84 -9.65
CA ILE A 309 -3.00 -22.36 -8.25
C ILE A 309 -2.71 -20.85 -8.21
N ARG A 310 -1.71 -20.37 -8.96
CA ARG A 310 -1.37 -18.93 -9.04
C ARG A 310 -2.55 -18.10 -9.55
N LEU A 311 -3.28 -18.59 -10.56
CA LEU A 311 -4.47 -17.92 -11.08
C LEU A 311 -5.60 -17.88 -10.06
N ALA A 312 -5.88 -18.99 -9.38
CA ALA A 312 -6.90 -19.05 -8.33
C ALA A 312 -6.60 -18.08 -7.18
N GLN A 313 -5.34 -18.02 -6.71
CA GLN A 313 -4.91 -17.06 -5.68
C GLN A 313 -5.14 -15.60 -6.11
N ARG A 314 -4.83 -15.26 -7.36
CA ARG A 314 -5.05 -13.91 -7.93
C ARG A 314 -6.54 -13.56 -7.98
N LEU A 315 -7.39 -14.49 -8.41
CA LEU A 315 -8.84 -14.29 -8.47
C LEU A 315 -9.46 -14.16 -7.06
N VAL A 316 -8.97 -14.92 -6.08
CA VAL A 316 -9.43 -14.83 -4.69
C VAL A 316 -9.06 -13.48 -4.08
N ALA A 317 -7.80 -13.07 -4.16
CA ALA A 317 -7.29 -11.83 -3.58
C ALA A 317 -7.95 -10.55 -4.14
N SER A 318 -8.50 -10.63 -5.35
CA SER A 318 -9.12 -9.50 -6.05
C SER A 318 -10.65 -9.43 -5.89
N THR A 319 -11.28 -10.39 -5.21
CA THR A 319 -12.73 -10.36 -4.96
C THR A 319 -13.07 -9.69 -3.63
N ALA A 320 -14.11 -8.85 -3.63
CA ALA A 320 -14.66 -8.29 -2.40
C ALA A 320 -15.08 -9.39 -1.40
N ALA A 321 -15.59 -10.54 -1.87
CA ALA A 321 -16.02 -11.64 -1.00
C ALA A 321 -14.89 -12.16 -0.09
N PHE A 322 -13.64 -12.19 -0.57
CA PHE A 322 -12.46 -12.58 0.22
C PHE A 322 -12.04 -11.50 1.22
N GLY A 323 -12.14 -10.22 0.85
CA GLY A 323 -11.76 -9.10 1.72
C GLY A 323 -12.74 -8.82 2.87
N ILE A 324 -13.93 -9.44 2.90
CA ILE A 324 -15.04 -8.98 3.75
C ILE A 324 -15.84 -10.10 4.42
N THR A 325 -15.73 -11.35 3.95
CA THR A 325 -16.51 -12.51 4.43
C THR A 325 -17.93 -12.16 4.86
N ASN A 326 -18.87 -12.03 3.92
CA ASN A 326 -20.07 -12.87 3.90
C ASN A 326 -21.00 -12.57 2.71
N ILE A 327 -21.15 -13.60 1.88
CA ILE A 327 -22.24 -13.91 0.95
C ILE A 327 -22.47 -12.89 -0.18
N PRO A 328 -22.00 -13.18 -1.42
CA PRO A 328 -22.58 -12.56 -2.61
C PRO A 328 -24.05 -13.02 -2.69
N GLY A 329 -24.99 -12.08 -2.59
CA GLY A 329 -26.40 -12.36 -2.85
C GLY A 329 -26.58 -12.94 -4.25
N ALA A 330 -27.49 -13.90 -4.39
CA ALA A 330 -27.84 -14.51 -5.66
C ALA A 330 -28.58 -13.50 -6.55
N SER A 331 -27.86 -12.61 -7.22
CA SER A 331 -28.39 -11.79 -8.30
C SER A 331 -27.59 -12.07 -9.56
N THR A 332 -28.28 -12.56 -10.60
CA THR A 332 -27.75 -12.80 -11.95
C THR A 332 -27.77 -11.54 -12.82
N ALA A 333 -28.11 -10.38 -12.25
CA ALA A 333 -28.14 -9.12 -12.99
C ALA A 333 -26.83 -8.36 -12.81
N VAL A 334 -26.12 -8.16 -13.92
CA VAL A 334 -25.08 -7.12 -14.03
C VAL A 334 -25.82 -5.79 -14.09
N ALA A 335 -25.94 -5.07 -12.96
CA ALA A 335 -26.34 -3.67 -13.06
C ALA A 335 -25.22 -2.90 -13.75
N ALA A 336 -25.57 -2.21 -14.82
CA ALA A 336 -24.74 -1.14 -15.34
C ALA A 336 -24.45 -0.15 -14.19
N PRO A 337 -23.23 0.38 -14.10
CA PRO A 337 -22.88 1.30 -13.01
C PRO A 337 -23.90 2.44 -12.97
N PRO A 338 -24.19 3.04 -11.79
CA PRO A 338 -24.69 4.40 -11.82
C PRO A 338 -23.66 5.17 -12.65
N SER A 339 -24.11 5.71 -13.78
CA SER A 339 -23.28 6.61 -14.57
C SER A 339 -22.72 7.62 -13.58
N THR A 340 -21.39 7.73 -13.52
CA THR A 340 -20.75 8.92 -12.96
C THR A 340 -21.57 10.08 -13.52
N PRO A 341 -22.16 10.98 -12.69
CA PRO A 341 -22.95 12.06 -13.21
C PRO A 341 -22.11 12.69 -14.30
N THR A 342 -22.54 12.50 -15.53
CA THR A 342 -21.86 13.05 -16.69
C THR A 342 -22.28 14.49 -16.55
N LEU A 343 -21.46 15.26 -15.84
CA LEU A 343 -21.57 16.70 -15.91
C LEU A 343 -21.67 17.00 -17.40
N PRO A 344 -22.69 17.74 -17.85
CA PRO A 344 -22.76 18.17 -19.24
C PRO A 344 -21.38 18.72 -19.60
N PRO A 345 -20.90 18.56 -20.84
CA PRO A 345 -19.60 19.08 -21.24
C PRO A 345 -19.63 20.59 -21.01
N THR A 346 -19.25 21.00 -19.81
CA THR A 346 -19.02 22.37 -19.45
C THR A 346 -17.86 22.73 -20.32
N VAL A 347 -18.07 23.75 -21.14
CA VAL A 347 -17.03 24.40 -21.94
C VAL A 347 -15.85 24.58 -21.01
N ARG A 348 -14.86 23.69 -21.11
CA ARG A 348 -13.62 23.81 -20.36
C ARG A 348 -12.96 25.01 -21.00
N ALA A 349 -12.76 26.07 -20.23
CA ALA A 349 -11.88 27.13 -20.69
C ALA A 349 -10.56 26.45 -21.09
N SER A 350 -10.04 26.78 -22.28
CA SER A 350 -8.70 26.39 -22.67
C SER A 350 -7.75 26.91 -21.58
N ARG A 351 -7.19 25.99 -20.79
CA ARG A 351 -6.20 26.29 -19.75
C ARG A 351 -4.85 25.77 -20.23
N PRO A 352 -3.75 26.52 -20.01
CA PRO A 352 -2.43 26.03 -20.35
C PRO A 352 -2.10 24.80 -19.49
N TYR A 353 -1.50 23.79 -20.12
CA TYR A 353 -0.99 22.62 -19.43
C TYR A 353 0.11 23.03 -18.44
N ARG A 354 0.16 22.37 -17.27
CA ARG A 354 1.18 22.58 -16.25
C ARG A 354 1.66 21.25 -15.67
N ALA A 355 2.98 21.08 -15.57
CA ALA A 355 3.62 19.93 -14.95
C ALA A 355 4.52 20.40 -13.81
N LEU A 356 4.17 20.05 -12.57
CA LEU A 356 4.99 20.29 -11.39
C LEU A 356 5.69 19.00 -10.98
N ILE A 357 7.02 18.99 -11.02
CA ILE A 357 7.86 17.87 -10.60
C ILE A 357 8.52 18.23 -9.28
N LEU A 358 8.29 17.44 -8.24
CA LEU A 358 9.06 17.53 -7.00
C LEU A 358 10.17 16.49 -7.01
N PHE A 359 11.42 16.97 -6.98
CA PHE A 359 12.61 16.14 -6.82
C PHE A 359 13.07 16.14 -5.36
N TYR A 360 12.78 15.06 -4.65
CA TYR A 360 13.11 14.91 -3.23
C TYR A 360 14.44 14.16 -3.01
N MET A 361 15.44 14.87 -2.52
CA MET A 361 16.76 14.36 -2.13
C MET A 361 16.71 13.89 -0.67
N ARG A 362 16.38 12.60 -0.45
CA ARG A 362 16.20 12.01 0.87
C ARG A 362 17.54 11.81 1.57
N GLY A 363 17.60 12.20 2.84
CA GLY A 363 18.76 12.06 3.71
C GLY A 363 19.40 13.38 4.12
N GLY A 364 18.78 14.53 3.84
CA GLY A 364 19.36 15.83 4.19
C GLY A 364 20.54 16.21 3.30
N CYS A 365 20.23 16.68 2.09
CA CYS A 365 21.24 17.12 1.12
C CYS A 365 22.09 18.27 1.69
N ASP A 366 23.41 18.16 1.57
CA ASP A 366 24.32 19.26 1.90
C ASP A 366 24.27 20.36 0.82
N SER A 367 23.19 21.11 0.87
CA SER A 367 22.89 22.20 -0.05
C SER A 367 23.85 23.39 0.07
N PHE A 368 24.66 23.47 1.13
CA PHE A 368 25.74 24.46 1.24
C PHE A 368 26.98 24.07 0.43
N ASN A 369 27.10 22.81 0.00
CA ASN A 369 28.02 22.40 -1.06
C ASN A 369 27.37 22.38 -2.45
N VAL A 370 26.08 22.67 -2.57
CA VAL A 370 25.41 22.80 -3.87
C VAL A 370 25.45 24.23 -4.39
N LEU A 371 25.14 25.19 -3.50
CA LEU A 371 25.20 26.64 -3.76
C LEU A 371 26.15 27.29 -2.75
N VAL A 372 27.29 27.77 -3.23
CA VAL A 372 28.42 28.22 -2.43
C VAL A 372 28.67 29.72 -2.67
N PRO A 373 28.84 30.57 -1.64
CA PRO A 373 29.27 31.95 -1.86
C PRO A 373 30.69 31.98 -2.44
N HIS A 374 30.91 32.83 -3.46
CA HIS A 374 32.18 32.81 -4.20
C HIS A 374 32.98 34.11 -4.06
N SER A 375 32.49 35.23 -4.57
CA SER A 375 33.24 36.51 -4.54
C SER A 375 32.35 37.75 -4.72
N GLY A 376 32.95 38.93 -4.56
CA GLY A 376 32.21 40.20 -4.52
C GLY A 376 31.30 40.29 -3.30
N CYS A 377 31.79 39.79 -2.17
CA CYS A 377 31.05 39.78 -0.92
C CYS A 377 31.16 41.11 -0.19
N ASP A 378 30.14 41.45 0.58
CA ASP A 378 30.18 42.59 1.50
C ASP A 378 31.14 42.36 2.67
N ASP A 379 31.15 43.29 3.63
CA ASP A 379 32.07 43.28 4.79
C ASP A 379 31.98 42.01 5.65
N ARG A 380 30.88 41.24 5.55
CA ARG A 380 30.76 39.95 6.25
C ARG A 380 31.68 38.89 5.65
N ASN A 381 32.03 39.02 4.36
CA ASN A 381 32.89 38.11 3.60
C ASN A 381 32.47 36.63 3.76
N VAL A 382 31.21 36.32 3.47
CA VAL A 382 30.66 34.97 3.67
C VAL A 382 31.35 33.87 2.84
N ALA A 383 32.06 34.22 1.77
CA ALA A 383 32.89 33.28 1.02
C ALA A 383 34.10 32.81 1.85
N GLN A 384 34.72 33.70 2.62
CA GLN A 384 35.76 33.33 3.57
C GLN A 384 35.19 32.52 4.74
N GLN A 385 34.03 32.93 5.27
CA GLN A 385 33.36 32.19 6.34
C GLN A 385 33.04 30.74 5.94
N TYR A 386 32.62 30.52 4.68
CA TYR A 386 32.41 29.18 4.13
C TYR A 386 33.68 28.33 4.25
N LEU A 387 34.82 28.81 3.76
CA LEU A 387 36.07 28.06 3.78
C LEU A 387 36.53 27.73 5.21
N GLU A 388 36.40 28.70 6.12
CA GLU A 388 36.80 28.55 7.52
C GLU A 388 35.92 27.57 8.28
N THR A 389 34.60 27.69 8.15
CA THR A 389 33.65 26.85 8.91
C THR A 389 33.53 25.45 8.34
N ARG A 390 33.54 25.30 7.02
CA ARG A 390 33.40 23.99 6.37
C ARG A 390 34.70 23.18 6.42
N GLY A 391 35.85 23.85 6.50
CA GLY A 391 37.16 23.22 6.63
C GLY A 391 37.38 22.14 5.56
N VAL A 392 37.56 20.89 6.01
CA VAL A 392 37.86 19.74 5.13
C VAL A 392 36.70 19.31 4.22
N VAL A 393 35.46 19.74 4.50
CA VAL A 393 34.30 19.49 3.65
C VAL A 393 33.92 20.69 2.78
N ALA A 394 34.77 21.72 2.73
CA ALA A 394 34.66 22.83 1.80
C ALA A 394 35.03 22.40 0.37
N LEU A 395 34.34 22.92 -0.63
CA LEU A 395 34.74 22.82 -2.03
C LEU A 395 35.81 23.85 -2.34
N ASP A 396 36.78 23.49 -3.20
CA ASP A 396 37.76 24.43 -3.74
C ASP A 396 37.03 25.49 -4.58
N PRO A 397 37.14 26.80 -4.26
CA PRO A 397 36.50 27.86 -5.04
C PRO A 397 36.83 27.81 -6.54
N ALA A 398 38.04 27.37 -6.90
CA ALA A 398 38.45 27.26 -8.30
C ALA A 398 37.70 26.16 -9.08
N SER A 399 37.09 25.19 -8.39
CA SER A 399 36.31 24.11 -9.00
C SER A 399 34.85 24.49 -9.24
N LEU A 400 34.35 25.54 -8.59
CA LEU A 400 32.93 25.90 -8.63
C LEU A 400 32.52 26.51 -9.97
N LEU A 401 31.31 26.17 -10.42
CA LEU A 401 30.71 26.76 -11.61
C LEU A 401 30.08 28.11 -11.23
N GLN A 402 30.74 29.20 -11.60
CA GLN A 402 30.31 30.54 -11.18
C GLN A 402 28.98 30.96 -11.81
N ILE A 403 28.16 31.64 -11.00
CA ILE A 403 26.94 32.35 -11.39
C ILE A 403 26.99 33.78 -10.86
N ASP A 404 26.54 34.73 -11.69
CA ASP A 404 26.42 36.14 -11.31
C ASP A 404 25.03 36.39 -10.71
N VAL A 405 24.99 37.10 -9.59
CA VAL A 405 23.75 37.40 -8.86
C VAL A 405 23.48 38.89 -8.88
N PRO A 406 22.30 39.34 -9.35
CA PRO A 406 21.97 40.76 -9.37
C PRO A 406 21.98 41.38 -7.96
N ALA A 407 22.52 42.60 -7.84
CA ALA A 407 22.54 43.33 -6.58
C ALA A 407 21.12 43.57 -6.00
N SER A 408 20.08 43.60 -6.86
CA SER A 408 18.68 43.68 -6.46
C SER A 408 18.23 42.53 -5.55
N ASN A 409 18.92 41.39 -5.58
CA ASN A 409 18.60 40.22 -4.78
C ASN A 409 19.07 40.36 -3.32
N LYS A 410 19.86 41.39 -3.01
CA LYS A 410 20.36 41.69 -1.66
C LYS A 410 21.11 40.51 -1.01
N GLN A 411 21.78 39.70 -1.84
CA GLN A 411 22.61 38.59 -1.37
C GLN A 411 23.96 39.08 -0.83
N PRO A 412 24.61 38.34 0.08
CA PRO A 412 25.87 38.74 0.69
C PRO A 412 27.06 38.78 -0.28
N CYS A 413 26.94 38.16 -1.46
CA CYS A 413 27.93 38.18 -2.53
C CYS A 413 27.27 38.45 -3.87
N THR A 414 27.99 39.13 -4.77
CA THR A 414 27.54 39.31 -6.17
C THR A 414 27.83 38.09 -7.04
N LYS A 415 28.67 37.17 -6.58
CA LYS A 415 28.97 35.89 -7.26
C LYS A 415 28.82 34.72 -6.31
N PHE A 416 28.17 33.67 -6.82
CA PHE A 416 28.05 32.37 -6.17
C PHE A 416 28.63 31.30 -7.10
N GLY A 417 28.87 30.11 -6.54
CA GLY A 417 29.32 28.92 -7.25
C GLY A 417 28.29 27.81 -7.11
N VAL A 418 27.99 27.15 -8.22
CA VAL A 418 27.24 25.89 -8.25
C VAL A 418 28.25 24.73 -8.20
N HIS A 419 27.87 23.63 -7.57
CA HIS A 419 28.70 22.42 -7.48
C HIS A 419 29.25 22.00 -8.88
N PRO A 420 30.55 21.61 -8.99
CA PRO A 420 31.22 21.30 -10.27
C PRO A 420 30.50 20.28 -11.16
N GLU A 421 29.86 19.30 -10.52
CA GLU A 421 29.15 18.21 -11.20
C GLU A 421 27.71 18.57 -11.61
N LEU A 422 27.27 19.83 -11.52
CA LEU A 422 25.91 20.26 -11.88
C LEU A 422 25.88 21.38 -12.95
N PRO A 423 26.57 21.23 -14.10
CA PRO A 423 26.60 22.24 -15.15
C PRO A 423 25.22 22.58 -15.72
N THR A 424 24.26 21.66 -15.75
CA THR A 424 22.90 21.99 -16.21
C THR A 424 22.22 23.03 -15.31
N LEU A 425 22.45 22.97 -13.99
CA LEU A 425 21.88 23.98 -13.08
C LEU A 425 22.55 25.34 -13.27
N GLN A 426 23.86 25.37 -13.50
CA GLN A 426 24.55 26.63 -13.78
C GLN A 426 24.07 27.25 -15.10
N GLN A 427 23.92 26.43 -16.15
CA GLN A 427 23.47 26.89 -17.46
C GLN A 427 22.01 27.39 -17.41
N THR A 428 21.10 26.62 -16.83
CA THR A 428 19.68 27.03 -16.71
C THR A 428 19.49 28.27 -15.85
N PHE A 429 20.34 28.48 -14.84
CA PHE A 429 20.36 29.73 -14.07
C PHE A 429 20.78 30.91 -14.97
N ALA A 430 21.86 30.76 -15.74
CA ALA A 430 22.34 31.78 -16.67
C ALA A 430 21.34 32.10 -17.79
N ASP A 431 20.58 31.09 -18.23
CA ASP A 431 19.52 31.22 -19.23
C ASP A 431 18.25 31.92 -18.68
N GLY A 432 18.19 32.19 -17.37
CA GLY A 432 17.02 32.76 -16.72
C GLY A 432 15.87 31.76 -16.54
N GLU A 433 16.17 30.46 -16.58
CA GLU A 433 15.21 29.35 -16.48
C GLU A 433 15.34 28.58 -15.15
N ALA A 434 16.25 28.98 -14.26
CA ALA A 434 16.37 28.46 -12.91
C ALA A 434 16.68 29.56 -11.88
N LEU A 435 16.19 29.38 -10.66
CA LEU A 435 16.46 30.23 -9.51
C LEU A 435 16.80 29.40 -8.28
N TRP A 436 17.37 30.05 -7.28
CA TRP A 436 17.60 29.47 -5.95
C TRP A 436 16.70 30.14 -4.93
N VAL A 437 16.33 29.39 -3.89
CA VAL A 437 15.76 29.90 -2.66
C VAL A 437 16.68 29.51 -1.51
N ALA A 438 17.23 30.51 -0.84
CA ALA A 438 18.29 30.34 0.14
C ALA A 438 17.73 30.05 1.54
N ASN A 439 18.38 29.11 2.22
CA ASN A 439 18.19 28.74 3.62
C ASN A 439 16.71 28.62 4.06
N VAL A 440 16.04 27.66 3.43
CA VAL A 440 14.65 27.27 3.61
C VAL A 440 14.56 26.04 4.51
N GLY A 441 13.50 25.95 5.32
CA GLY A 441 13.20 24.76 6.11
C GLY A 441 11.78 24.78 6.67
N GLY A 442 11.37 23.70 7.33
CA GLY A 442 10.06 23.64 7.97
C GLY A 442 10.01 24.54 9.20
N MET A 443 9.18 25.58 9.17
CA MET A 443 8.96 26.50 10.29
C MET A 443 7.46 26.55 10.63
N VAL A 444 7.13 26.73 11.91
CA VAL A 444 5.75 26.98 12.33
C VAL A 444 5.44 28.48 12.26
N GLU A 445 6.38 29.30 12.70
CA GLU A 445 6.36 30.75 12.66
C GLU A 445 7.81 31.29 12.51
N PRO A 446 8.01 32.52 12.02
CA PRO A 446 9.33 33.15 11.98
C PRO A 446 9.97 33.21 13.38
N MET A 447 11.27 32.96 13.46
CA MET A 447 12.00 33.00 14.73
C MET A 447 13.47 33.38 14.55
N THR A 448 14.02 34.01 15.58
CA THR A 448 15.45 34.27 15.74
C THR A 448 16.13 33.14 16.53
N LYS A 449 17.47 33.08 16.48
CA LYS A 449 18.25 32.16 17.33
C LYS A 449 17.95 32.35 18.82
N GLN A 450 17.80 33.60 19.28
CA GLN A 450 17.53 33.87 20.70
C GLN A 450 16.15 33.32 21.10
N GLU A 451 15.12 33.59 20.31
CA GLU A 451 13.78 33.05 20.54
C GLU A 451 13.74 31.51 20.49
N TYR A 452 14.56 30.88 19.64
CA TYR A 452 14.73 29.43 19.62
C TYR A 452 15.36 28.92 20.94
N LEU A 453 16.43 29.56 21.41
CA LEU A 453 17.13 29.18 22.64
C LEU A 453 16.25 29.36 23.88
N ASP A 454 15.50 30.46 23.91
CA ASP A 454 14.58 30.80 25.00
C ASP A 454 13.27 30.00 24.95
N LYS A 455 12.99 29.37 23.81
CA LYS A 455 11.74 28.63 23.49
C LYS A 455 10.50 29.51 23.54
N ASP A 456 10.65 30.76 23.10
CA ASP A 456 9.58 31.76 23.04
C ASP A 456 8.66 31.60 21.83
N ARG A 457 9.03 30.72 20.89
CA ARG A 457 8.31 30.43 19.65
C ARG A 457 8.02 28.95 19.52
N GLN A 458 7.01 28.60 18.72
CA GLN A 458 6.71 27.21 18.44
C GLN A 458 7.76 26.60 17.51
N ILE A 459 8.52 25.65 18.05
CA ILE A 459 9.58 24.92 17.34
C ILE A 459 8.97 23.67 16.68
N PRO A 460 9.37 23.32 15.44
CA PRO A 460 9.05 22.03 14.83
C PRO A 460 9.29 20.84 15.76
N ALA A 461 8.44 19.83 15.65
CA ALA A 461 8.60 18.59 16.37
C ALA A 461 9.71 17.75 15.74
N GLY A 462 10.72 17.37 16.53
CA GLY A 462 11.75 16.45 16.10
C GLY A 462 12.71 17.00 15.04
N ILE A 463 13.12 18.27 15.16
CA ILE A 463 14.24 18.81 14.38
C ILE A 463 15.43 17.85 14.51
N PHE A 464 16.13 17.61 13.40
CA PHE A 464 17.24 16.66 13.23
C PHE A 464 16.85 15.18 13.11
N ALA A 465 15.56 14.82 13.13
CA ALA A 465 15.12 13.43 12.92
C ALA A 465 14.56 13.23 11.50
N HIS A 466 15.10 12.25 10.76
CA HIS A 466 14.69 11.99 9.37
C HIS A 466 13.20 11.71 9.22
N ASP A 467 12.64 10.79 10.01
CA ASP A 467 11.25 10.38 9.92
C ASP A 467 10.28 11.54 10.15
N LEU A 468 10.56 12.35 11.19
CA LEU A 468 9.73 13.50 11.54
C LEU A 468 9.91 14.67 10.56
N MET A 469 11.14 15.00 10.18
CA MET A 469 11.38 16.11 9.24
C MET A 469 10.98 15.76 7.81
N GLN A 470 11.06 14.49 7.39
CA GLN A 470 10.48 14.05 6.12
C GLN A 470 8.96 14.22 6.15
N GLY A 471 8.30 13.77 7.22
CA GLY A 471 6.86 13.99 7.41
C GLY A 471 6.50 15.48 7.36
N ALA A 472 7.22 16.32 8.08
CA ALA A 472 7.03 17.78 8.10
C ALA A 472 7.25 18.44 6.74
N ALA A 473 8.24 18.00 5.97
CA ALA A 473 8.53 18.49 4.64
C ALA A 473 7.43 18.04 3.65
N GLU A 474 6.92 16.82 3.80
CA GLU A 474 5.83 16.28 2.97
C GLU A 474 4.46 16.87 3.32
N SER A 475 4.25 17.28 4.57
CA SER A 475 2.98 17.83 5.08
C SER A 475 2.94 19.35 5.17
N LEU A 476 4.08 20.04 5.20
CA LEU A 476 4.20 21.47 5.56
C LEU A 476 3.61 21.82 6.94
N LEU A 477 3.57 20.85 7.85
CA LEU A 477 3.04 21.03 9.21
C LEU A 477 4.07 20.54 10.24
N PRO A 478 5.21 21.23 10.34
CA PRO A 478 6.33 20.82 11.18
C PRO A 478 6.02 20.71 12.68
N GLN A 479 4.91 21.28 13.15
CA GLN A 479 4.46 21.18 14.54
C GLN A 479 3.89 19.81 14.95
N HIS A 480 3.58 18.92 14.00
CA HIS A 480 2.91 17.65 14.29
C HIS A 480 3.81 16.45 13.96
N THR A 481 3.57 15.32 14.62
CA THR A 481 4.43 14.13 14.54
C THR A 481 3.81 12.93 13.84
N THR A 482 2.49 12.89 13.61
CA THR A 482 1.82 11.77 12.90
C THR A 482 0.52 12.19 12.20
N GLY A 483 0.14 11.45 11.16
CA GLY A 483 -1.25 11.40 10.68
C GLY A 483 -1.73 12.53 9.75
N GLU A 484 -0.83 13.38 9.27
CA GLU A 484 -1.21 14.60 8.54
C GLU A 484 -1.47 14.38 7.04
N THR A 485 -2.26 15.27 6.43
CA THR A 485 -2.41 15.35 4.97
C THR A 485 -1.13 15.86 4.33
N GLY A 486 -0.86 15.44 3.10
CA GLY A 486 0.31 15.89 2.34
C GLY A 486 0.03 17.17 1.56
N ILE A 487 1.07 17.97 1.30
CA ILE A 487 0.93 19.27 0.62
C ILE A 487 0.31 19.15 -0.78
N LEU A 488 0.76 18.18 -1.60
CA LEU A 488 0.20 17.97 -2.93
C LEU A 488 -1.27 17.52 -2.85
N GLY A 489 -1.61 16.69 -1.86
CA GLY A 489 -3.00 16.29 -1.61
C GLY A 489 -3.91 17.48 -1.29
N ARG A 490 -3.42 18.42 -0.48
CA ARG A 490 -4.17 19.66 -0.18
C ARG A 490 -4.25 20.62 -1.37
N ILE A 491 -3.21 20.71 -2.20
CA ILE A 491 -3.27 21.47 -3.47
C ILE A 491 -4.37 20.93 -4.38
N ILE A 492 -4.41 19.61 -4.59
CA ILE A 492 -5.44 18.97 -5.42
C ILE A 492 -6.83 19.24 -4.83
N LYS A 493 -6.99 19.07 -3.52
CA LYS A 493 -8.24 19.37 -2.84
C LYS A 493 -8.68 20.83 -3.05
N ALA A 494 -7.78 21.80 -2.92
CA ALA A 494 -8.09 23.21 -3.11
C ALA A 494 -8.58 23.53 -4.54
N LEU A 495 -7.97 22.92 -5.56
CA LEU A 495 -8.41 23.07 -6.96
C LEU A 495 -9.82 22.51 -7.19
N TYR A 496 -10.18 21.42 -6.50
CA TYR A 496 -11.53 20.87 -6.54
C TYR A 496 -12.54 21.74 -5.78
N ASP A 497 -12.19 22.18 -4.56
CA ASP A 497 -13.02 23.03 -3.71
C ASP A 497 -13.31 24.39 -4.39
N GLN A 498 -12.31 24.97 -5.09
CA GLN A 498 -12.47 26.18 -5.91
C GLN A 498 -13.51 26.01 -7.01
N ALA A 499 -13.42 24.90 -7.74
CA ALA A 499 -14.33 24.63 -8.83
C ALA A 499 -15.76 24.40 -8.33
N GLU A 500 -15.91 23.69 -7.21
CA GLU A 500 -17.20 23.50 -6.53
C GLU A 500 -17.80 24.84 -6.11
N ALA A 501 -17.01 25.69 -5.43
CA ALA A 501 -17.46 27.01 -4.99
C ALA A 501 -17.87 27.92 -6.16
N ALA A 502 -17.18 27.82 -7.30
CA ALA A 502 -17.49 28.56 -8.51
C ALA A 502 -18.62 27.95 -9.36
N GLY A 503 -19.11 26.75 -9.02
CA GLY A 503 -20.08 26.01 -9.84
C GLY A 503 -19.53 25.62 -11.22
N THR A 504 -18.22 25.39 -11.33
CA THR A 504 -17.52 25.04 -12.58
C THR A 504 -16.95 23.62 -12.53
N ALA A 505 -16.50 23.10 -13.68
CA ALA A 505 -15.78 21.83 -13.68
C ALA A 505 -14.37 21.98 -13.08
N PRO A 506 -13.94 21.04 -12.21
CA PRO A 506 -12.59 21.05 -11.66
C PRO A 506 -11.55 20.92 -12.75
N VAL A 507 -10.40 21.58 -12.55
CA VAL A 507 -9.19 21.33 -13.34
C VAL A 507 -8.87 19.84 -13.22
N LYS A 508 -8.60 19.18 -14.36
CA LYS A 508 -8.14 17.79 -14.30
C LYS A 508 -6.70 17.74 -13.80
N VAL A 509 -6.55 17.39 -12.52
CA VAL A 509 -5.26 17.18 -11.88
C VAL A 509 -4.95 15.71 -11.79
N THR A 510 -3.79 15.29 -12.29
CA THR A 510 -3.33 13.91 -12.22
C THR A 510 -2.07 13.79 -11.35
N PRO A 511 -2.18 13.23 -10.14
CA PRO A 511 -1.02 12.96 -9.30
C PRO A 511 -0.31 11.67 -9.72
N TYR A 512 1.02 11.73 -9.83
CA TYR A 512 1.90 10.62 -10.14
C TYR A 512 2.99 10.46 -9.08
N SER A 513 3.18 9.24 -8.58
CA SER A 513 4.31 8.88 -7.74
C SER A 513 5.16 7.82 -8.41
N ILE A 514 6.43 8.14 -8.66
CA ILE A 514 7.39 7.22 -9.28
C ILE A 514 8.27 6.52 -8.24
N THR A 515 8.09 6.89 -6.97
CA THR A 515 8.82 6.36 -5.82
C THR A 515 8.01 5.32 -5.05
N SER A 516 6.76 5.08 -5.47
CA SER A 516 5.69 4.36 -4.75
C SER A 516 5.21 4.98 -3.42
N SER A 517 5.85 6.06 -2.95
CA SER A 517 5.38 6.81 -1.79
C SER A 517 4.09 7.58 -2.09
N ARG A 518 3.17 7.60 -1.13
CA ARG A 518 1.90 8.36 -1.23
C ARG A 518 1.79 9.49 -0.22
N ALA A 519 2.84 9.73 0.58
CA ALA A 519 2.74 10.60 1.75
C ALA A 519 2.35 12.04 1.39
N MET A 520 2.97 12.63 0.37
CA MET A 520 2.64 13.99 -0.11
C MET A 520 1.25 14.13 -0.73
N PHE A 521 0.64 13.02 -1.15
CA PHE A 521 -0.70 13.00 -1.74
C PHE A 521 -1.80 12.66 -0.73
N ARG A 522 -1.45 12.34 0.53
CA ARG A 522 -2.44 11.95 1.55
C ARG A 522 -3.50 13.03 1.72
N GLY A 523 -4.78 12.65 1.68
CA GLY A 523 -5.90 13.59 1.77
C GLY A 523 -6.35 14.19 0.44
N SER A 524 -5.71 13.82 -0.67
CA SER A 524 -6.18 14.14 -2.02
C SER A 524 -7.55 13.50 -2.31
N PRO A 525 -8.46 14.17 -3.03
CA PRO A 525 -9.67 13.55 -3.57
C PRO A 525 -9.39 12.58 -4.75
N VAL A 526 -8.15 12.60 -5.27
CA VAL A 526 -7.68 11.73 -6.36
C VAL A 526 -6.47 10.93 -5.89
N GLU A 527 -6.53 9.61 -6.00
CA GLU A 527 -5.41 8.73 -5.65
C GLU A 527 -4.23 8.90 -6.64
N PRO A 528 -2.98 8.95 -6.16
CA PRO A 528 -1.82 9.03 -7.04
C PRO A 528 -1.67 7.75 -7.86
N ILE A 529 -1.45 7.93 -9.15
CA ILE A 529 -1.02 6.88 -10.06
C ILE A 529 0.41 6.50 -9.69
N LEU A 530 0.64 5.21 -9.45
CA LEU A 530 1.98 4.69 -9.24
C LEU A 530 2.61 4.30 -10.58
N LEU A 531 3.76 4.88 -10.88
CA LEU A 531 4.58 4.49 -12.02
C LEU A 531 5.85 3.81 -11.51
N ASP A 532 6.18 2.65 -12.06
CA ASP A 532 7.50 2.07 -11.85
C ASP A 532 8.52 2.87 -12.65
N SER A 533 9.66 3.21 -12.04
CA SER A 533 10.68 4.00 -12.72
C SER A 533 11.18 3.34 -14.01
N SER A 534 11.32 2.01 -14.04
CA SER A 534 11.84 1.28 -15.19
C SER A 534 10.76 0.81 -16.16
N LYS A 535 9.63 0.32 -15.64
CA LYS A 535 8.55 -0.30 -16.42
C LYS A 535 7.45 0.67 -16.82
N GLY A 536 7.37 1.85 -16.19
CA GLY A 536 6.28 2.79 -16.39
C GLY A 536 5.00 2.33 -15.69
N MET A 537 3.85 2.48 -16.35
CA MET A 537 2.58 2.00 -15.80
C MET A 537 2.60 0.48 -15.67
N LEU A 538 2.38 0.00 -14.44
CA LEU A 538 2.27 -1.42 -14.18
C LEU A 538 0.87 -1.90 -14.56
N THR A 539 0.80 -2.74 -15.59
CA THR A 539 -0.42 -3.45 -15.95
C THR A 539 -0.49 -4.80 -15.25
N PHE A 540 -1.66 -5.42 -15.30
CA PHE A 540 -1.81 -6.77 -14.76
C PHE A 540 -1.02 -7.77 -15.62
N GLY A 541 0.07 -8.30 -15.05
CA GLY A 541 0.93 -9.28 -15.70
C GLY A 541 0.38 -10.71 -15.67
N GLY A 542 0.68 -11.50 -16.71
CA GLY A 542 0.48 -12.96 -16.72
C GLY A 542 1.37 -13.71 -15.71
N SER A 543 1.34 -15.05 -15.72
CA SER A 543 2.25 -15.87 -14.90
C SER A 543 3.70 -15.78 -15.42
N GLN A 544 4.70 -15.79 -14.52
CA GLN A 544 6.14 -15.59 -14.84
C GLN A 544 6.92 -16.89 -15.17
N THR A 545 6.31 -17.89 -15.83
CA THR A 545 6.94 -18.92 -16.73
C THR A 545 5.97 -20.10 -16.97
N ALA A 546 6.04 -20.88 -18.07
CA ALA A 546 7.15 -21.14 -19.01
C ALA A 546 7.03 -20.50 -20.41
N ALA A 547 8.09 -19.80 -20.80
CA ALA A 547 8.46 -19.29 -22.13
C ALA A 547 7.72 -18.05 -22.68
N ASP A 548 7.87 -16.91 -21.98
CA ASP A 548 7.94 -15.50 -22.45
C ASP A 548 6.95 -14.85 -23.44
N ALA A 549 6.02 -15.54 -24.11
CA ALA A 549 4.88 -14.91 -24.78
C ALA A 549 3.91 -15.96 -25.31
N TYR A 550 2.68 -15.98 -24.79
CA TYR A 550 1.40 -16.46 -25.37
C TYR A 550 0.56 -17.02 -24.22
N ASN A 551 -0.33 -16.25 -23.61
CA ASN A 551 -1.54 -15.86 -24.30
C ASN A 551 -1.96 -14.45 -23.87
N ILE A 552 -1.91 -13.49 -24.79
CA ILE A 552 -2.76 -12.30 -24.70
C ILE A 552 -4.18 -12.75 -24.36
N GLU A 553 -4.67 -13.84 -24.97
CA GLU A 553 -5.97 -14.44 -24.68
C GLU A 553 -6.19 -14.83 -23.21
N GLU A 554 -5.16 -15.26 -22.49
CA GLU A 554 -5.21 -15.75 -21.10
C GLU A 554 -5.09 -14.59 -20.12
N ARG A 555 -4.19 -13.64 -20.40
CA ARG A 555 -4.19 -12.34 -19.70
C ARG A 555 -5.55 -11.68 -19.87
N GLU A 556 -6.06 -11.61 -21.09
CA GLU A 556 -7.37 -11.05 -21.42
C GLU A 556 -8.50 -11.85 -20.78
N ALA A 557 -8.44 -13.19 -20.72
CA ALA A 557 -9.42 -14.03 -20.03
C ALA A 557 -9.41 -13.81 -18.52
N THR A 558 -8.22 -13.65 -17.94
CA THR A 558 -8.04 -13.32 -16.52
C THR A 558 -8.57 -11.92 -16.23
N MET A 559 -8.22 -10.93 -17.05
CA MET A 559 -8.73 -9.56 -16.95
C MET A 559 -10.25 -9.50 -17.10
N ARG A 560 -10.83 -10.21 -18.08
CA ARG A 560 -12.29 -10.35 -18.22
C ARG A 560 -12.91 -10.97 -16.97
N THR A 561 -12.28 -11.98 -16.40
CA THR A 561 -12.76 -12.63 -15.18
C THR A 561 -12.69 -11.70 -13.97
N LEU A 562 -11.58 -10.99 -13.77
CA LEU A 562 -11.41 -9.98 -12.71
C LEU A 562 -12.45 -8.88 -12.83
N LYS A 563 -12.62 -8.31 -14.03
CA LYS A 563 -13.64 -7.26 -14.29
C LYS A 563 -15.06 -7.77 -14.05
N ARG A 564 -15.35 -9.03 -14.40
CA ARG A 564 -16.65 -9.68 -14.12
C ARG A 564 -16.89 -9.85 -12.62
N LEU A 565 -15.91 -10.36 -11.87
CA LEU A 565 -16.01 -10.56 -10.42
C LEU A 565 -16.16 -9.23 -9.68
N ALA A 566 -15.35 -8.24 -10.04
CA ALA A 566 -15.48 -6.88 -9.52
C ALA A 566 -16.69 -6.12 -10.09
N GLY A 567 -17.44 -6.71 -11.02
CA GLY A 567 -18.71 -6.19 -11.52
C GLY A 567 -19.94 -6.78 -10.82
N MET A 568 -19.76 -7.74 -9.90
CA MET A 568 -20.87 -8.35 -9.17
C MET A 568 -21.45 -7.39 -8.14
N GLU A 569 -22.78 -7.29 -8.08
CA GLU A 569 -23.48 -6.56 -7.03
C GLU A 569 -23.29 -7.23 -5.68
N THR A 570 -23.16 -6.40 -4.65
CA THR A 570 -22.94 -6.85 -3.28
C THR A 570 -23.77 -6.02 -2.34
N GLU A 571 -24.37 -6.62 -1.31
CA GLU A 571 -25.15 -5.89 -0.30
C GLU A 571 -24.24 -5.04 0.63
N SER A 572 -22.92 -5.26 0.59
CA SER A 572 -21.94 -4.49 1.37
C SER A 572 -21.48 -3.25 0.61
N LEU A 573 -21.60 -2.09 1.27
CA LEU A 573 -21.06 -0.82 0.77
C LEU A 573 -19.53 -0.88 0.59
N TYR A 574 -18.82 -1.55 1.50
CA TYR A 574 -17.38 -1.75 1.37
C TYR A 574 -17.05 -2.63 0.16
N ALA A 575 -17.80 -3.72 -0.04
CA ALA A 575 -17.62 -4.60 -1.20
C ALA A 575 -17.83 -3.86 -2.52
N THR A 576 -18.89 -3.05 -2.58
CA THR A 576 -19.19 -2.19 -3.73
C THR A 576 -18.05 -1.21 -4.00
N ASN A 577 -17.54 -0.54 -2.97
CA ASN A 577 -16.44 0.41 -3.11
C ASN A 577 -15.13 -0.27 -3.53
N PHE A 578 -14.77 -1.40 -2.90
CA PHE A 578 -13.58 -2.19 -3.24
C PHE A 578 -13.63 -2.67 -4.70
N ASN A 579 -14.74 -3.29 -5.10
CA ASN A 579 -14.97 -3.75 -6.46
C ASN A 579 -14.86 -2.60 -7.48
N SER A 580 -15.43 -1.43 -7.16
CA SER A 580 -15.32 -0.24 -8.01
C SER A 580 -13.87 0.25 -8.14
N ALA A 581 -13.09 0.20 -7.06
CA ALA A 581 -11.69 0.61 -7.04
C ALA A 581 -10.81 -0.36 -7.84
N VAL A 582 -11.01 -1.67 -7.69
CA VAL A 582 -10.31 -2.70 -8.46
C VAL A 582 -10.60 -2.55 -9.95
N ARG A 583 -11.87 -2.40 -10.35
CA ARG A 583 -12.23 -2.18 -11.76
C ARG A 583 -11.57 -0.95 -12.34
N ARG A 584 -11.67 0.20 -11.66
CA ARG A 584 -11.02 1.45 -12.11
C ARG A 584 -9.52 1.26 -12.24
N ALA A 585 -8.86 0.65 -11.25
CA ALA A 585 -7.42 0.38 -11.34
C ALA A 585 -7.06 -0.50 -12.54
N LEU A 586 -7.84 -1.54 -12.83
CA LEU A 586 -7.63 -2.42 -13.99
C LEU A 586 -7.91 -1.73 -15.34
N ASP A 587 -8.89 -0.83 -15.42
CA ASP A 587 -9.21 -0.10 -16.64
C ASP A 587 -8.20 1.04 -16.88
N ASP A 588 -7.94 1.85 -15.85
CA ASP A 588 -7.07 3.03 -15.91
C ASP A 588 -5.61 2.62 -16.17
N SER A 589 -5.10 1.56 -15.54
CA SER A 589 -3.73 1.10 -15.76
C SER A 589 -3.49 0.65 -17.21
N GLU A 590 -4.45 -0.04 -17.82
CA GLU A 590 -4.35 -0.48 -19.21
C GLU A 590 -4.45 0.69 -20.20
N ASP A 591 -5.39 1.61 -19.99
CA ASP A 591 -5.55 2.81 -20.83
C ASP A 591 -4.30 3.70 -20.79
N ILE A 592 -3.78 3.97 -19.59
CA ILE A 592 -2.57 4.77 -19.43
C ILE A 592 -1.35 4.04 -20.01
N ALA A 593 -1.20 2.74 -19.76
CA ALA A 593 -0.09 1.97 -20.31
C ALA A 593 -0.08 2.00 -21.85
N ALA A 594 -1.23 1.85 -22.48
CA ALA A 594 -1.36 1.95 -23.94
C ALA A 594 -0.93 3.33 -24.45
N LYS A 595 -1.44 4.41 -23.83
CA LYS A 595 -1.07 5.79 -24.21
C LYS A 595 0.42 6.07 -24.04
N LEU A 596 1.04 5.54 -22.99
CA LEU A 596 2.47 5.70 -22.74
C LEU A 596 3.34 4.82 -23.66
N ALA A 597 2.82 3.68 -24.13
CA ALA A 597 3.53 2.80 -25.06
C ALA A 597 3.70 3.42 -26.45
N ASP A 598 2.70 4.19 -26.90
CA ASP A 598 2.73 4.91 -28.18
C ASP A 598 3.62 6.16 -28.16
N THR A 599 4.20 6.50 -27.01
CA THR A 599 4.95 7.73 -26.82
C THR A 599 6.43 7.55 -27.16
N THR A 600 6.94 8.37 -28.08
CA THR A 600 8.36 8.42 -28.42
C THR A 600 9.01 9.65 -27.77
N LEU A 601 10.17 9.44 -27.12
CA LEU A 601 11.00 10.53 -26.61
C LEU A 601 12.04 10.93 -27.65
N THR A 602 12.43 12.21 -27.66
CA THR A 602 13.36 12.76 -28.66
C THR A 602 14.82 12.48 -28.30
N GLN A 603 15.14 12.56 -27.01
CA GLN A 603 16.49 12.39 -26.48
C GLN A 603 16.80 10.92 -26.18
N SER A 604 18.08 10.58 -26.29
CA SER A 604 18.62 9.31 -25.80
C SER A 604 18.83 9.39 -24.28
N TRP A 605 18.14 8.53 -23.53
CA TRP A 605 18.24 8.49 -22.07
C TRP A 605 19.34 7.55 -21.61
N PRO A 606 20.30 8.00 -20.78
CA PRO A 606 21.30 7.12 -20.19
C PRO A 606 20.67 6.04 -19.31
N SER A 607 21.32 4.88 -19.18
CA SER A 607 20.87 3.79 -18.32
C SER A 607 21.65 3.72 -17.00
N GLY A 608 21.17 2.94 -16.03
CA GLY A 608 21.92 2.61 -14.81
C GLY A 608 21.69 3.55 -13.62
N SER A 609 20.79 4.52 -13.75
CA SER A 609 20.36 5.40 -12.65
C SER A 609 18.85 5.37 -12.50
N ARG A 610 18.38 5.09 -11.29
CA ARG A 610 16.94 5.12 -10.98
C ARG A 610 16.34 6.52 -11.13
N LEU A 611 17.10 7.58 -10.91
CA LEU A 611 16.62 8.96 -11.09
C LEU A 611 16.44 9.28 -12.58
N ILE A 612 17.36 8.83 -13.44
CA ILE A 612 17.23 8.98 -14.90
C ILE A 612 15.98 8.27 -15.40
N GLU A 613 15.76 7.03 -14.96
CA GLU A 613 14.54 6.28 -15.32
C GLU A 613 13.26 6.95 -14.78
N GLN A 614 13.28 7.52 -13.56
CA GLN A 614 12.14 8.30 -13.05
C GLN A 614 11.79 9.49 -13.96
N LEU A 615 12.77 10.34 -14.31
CA LEU A 615 12.54 11.50 -15.17
C LEU A 615 12.19 11.11 -16.62
N LYS A 616 12.64 9.95 -17.08
CA LYS A 616 12.21 9.37 -18.35
C LYS A 616 10.72 9.03 -18.34
N GLN A 617 10.19 8.44 -17.26
CA GLN A 617 8.75 8.19 -17.13
C GLN A 617 7.96 9.49 -17.03
N VAL A 618 8.44 10.49 -16.27
CA VAL A 618 7.83 11.84 -16.27
C VAL A 618 7.74 12.37 -17.71
N SER A 619 8.82 12.28 -18.47
CA SER A 619 8.89 12.78 -19.84
C SER A 619 7.93 12.05 -20.79
N LYS A 620 7.68 10.75 -20.58
CA LYS A 620 6.67 9.99 -21.33
C LYS A 620 5.25 10.47 -21.00
N VAL A 621 4.94 10.66 -19.72
CA VAL A 621 3.61 11.16 -19.31
C VAL A 621 3.35 12.55 -19.91
N ILE A 622 4.32 13.46 -19.81
CA ILE A 622 4.22 14.81 -20.37
C ILE A 622 4.07 14.77 -21.90
N SER A 623 4.79 13.88 -22.58
CA SER A 623 4.64 13.71 -24.03
C SER A 623 3.26 13.18 -24.41
N ALA A 624 2.69 12.28 -23.60
CA ALA A 624 1.33 11.74 -23.77
C ALA A 624 0.19 12.67 -23.28
N ARG A 625 0.48 13.89 -22.82
CA ARG A 625 -0.49 14.83 -22.20
C ARG A 625 -1.77 15.03 -23.02
N GLU A 626 -1.68 15.09 -24.34
CA GLU A 626 -2.84 15.28 -25.22
C GLU A 626 -3.75 14.04 -25.23
N ALA A 627 -3.16 12.85 -25.36
CA ALA A 627 -3.88 11.57 -25.28
C ALA A 627 -4.44 11.30 -23.88
N LEU A 628 -3.77 11.80 -22.85
CA LEU A 628 -4.21 11.76 -21.46
C LEU A 628 -5.22 12.85 -21.12
N ASN A 629 -5.46 13.84 -22.01
CA ASN A 629 -6.25 15.04 -21.73
C ASN A 629 -5.82 15.68 -20.40
N ALA A 630 -4.52 15.87 -20.20
CA ALA A 630 -3.95 16.39 -18.97
C ALA A 630 -4.03 17.92 -18.94
N GLU A 631 -4.44 18.49 -17.80
CA GLU A 631 -4.41 19.94 -17.55
C GLU A 631 -3.30 20.27 -16.55
N VAL A 632 -3.26 19.55 -15.42
CA VAL A 632 -2.20 19.68 -14.41
C VAL A 632 -1.69 18.30 -14.04
N ASP A 633 -0.40 18.05 -14.20
CA ASP A 633 0.25 16.84 -13.70
C ASP A 633 1.19 17.18 -12.54
N LEU A 634 1.09 16.40 -11.45
CA LEU A 634 1.91 16.56 -10.25
C LEU A 634 2.76 15.31 -10.06
N PHE A 635 4.08 15.43 -10.18
CA PHE A 635 5.00 14.30 -10.10
C PHE A 635 5.81 14.33 -8.81
N TYR A 636 5.89 13.17 -8.15
CA TYR A 636 6.79 12.95 -7.03
C TYR A 636 7.90 11.96 -7.41
N ILE A 637 9.12 12.46 -7.49
CA ILE A 637 10.34 11.67 -7.72
C ILE A 637 11.30 11.84 -6.54
N ALA A 638 12.12 10.84 -6.28
CA ALA A 638 13.07 10.91 -5.18
C ALA A 638 14.36 10.15 -5.47
N MET A 639 15.42 10.60 -4.80
CA MET A 639 16.70 9.94 -4.73
C MET A 639 17.17 9.96 -3.27
N GLY A 640 17.53 8.80 -2.73
CA GLY A 640 18.17 8.69 -1.42
C GLY A 640 19.68 8.76 -1.53
N GLY A 641 20.36 8.50 -0.41
CA GLY A 641 21.82 8.48 -0.35
C GLY A 641 22.43 9.86 -0.10
N PHE A 642 21.67 10.81 0.44
CA PHE A 642 22.21 12.09 0.90
C PHE A 642 22.58 12.08 2.39
N ASP A 643 22.51 10.92 3.05
CA ASP A 643 22.76 10.78 4.49
C ASP A 643 24.27 10.78 4.88
N HIS A 644 25.00 11.83 4.48
CA HIS A 644 26.47 11.85 4.49
C HIS A 644 27.09 12.24 5.84
N HIS A 645 27.19 11.26 6.75
CA HIS A 645 27.98 11.38 8.00
C HIS A 645 29.48 11.09 7.81
N SER A 646 29.87 10.62 6.62
CA SER A 646 31.26 10.41 6.21
C SER A 646 31.40 10.54 4.69
N GLU A 647 32.64 10.71 4.20
CA GLU A 647 33.00 10.76 2.76
C GLU A 647 32.13 11.73 1.93
N LEU A 648 31.71 12.84 2.55
CA LEU A 648 30.67 13.72 2.01
C LEU A 648 30.99 14.22 0.60
N LEU A 649 32.21 14.72 0.39
CA LEU A 649 32.62 15.28 -0.91
C LEU A 649 32.57 14.23 -2.03
N LEU A 650 33.15 13.05 -1.79
CA LEU A 650 33.20 11.98 -2.80
C LEU A 650 31.80 11.43 -3.10
N ALA A 651 31.00 11.19 -2.06
CA ALA A 651 29.66 10.64 -2.21
C ALA A 651 28.71 11.61 -2.93
N MET A 652 28.77 12.92 -2.61
CA MET A 652 28.02 13.95 -3.34
C MET A 652 28.49 14.09 -4.78
N GLN A 653 29.81 14.13 -5.02
CA GLN A 653 30.36 14.21 -6.37
C GLN A 653 29.85 13.04 -7.22
N LYS A 654 29.89 11.83 -6.69
CA LYS A 654 29.38 10.63 -7.36
C LYS A 654 27.89 10.71 -7.62
N ALA A 655 27.09 11.07 -6.61
CA ALA A 655 25.64 11.19 -6.72
C ALA A 655 25.23 12.19 -7.82
N PHE A 656 25.91 13.34 -7.88
CA PHE A 656 25.62 14.35 -8.90
C PHE A 656 26.10 13.95 -10.29
N ARG A 657 27.35 13.50 -10.42
CA ARG A 657 27.93 13.09 -11.71
C ARG A 657 27.19 11.92 -12.35
N GLU A 658 26.89 10.88 -11.57
CA GLU A 658 26.35 9.63 -12.11
C GLU A 658 24.83 9.62 -12.20
N HIS A 659 24.13 10.48 -11.44
CA HIS A 659 22.67 10.38 -11.32
C HIS A 659 21.94 11.70 -11.57
N VAL A 660 22.31 12.80 -10.91
CA VAL A 660 21.53 14.05 -10.99
C VAL A 660 21.77 14.80 -12.29
N GLU A 661 23.03 15.10 -12.62
CA GLU A 661 23.36 15.83 -13.84
C GLU A 661 22.90 15.15 -15.13
N PRO A 662 23.18 13.86 -15.39
CA PRO A 662 22.69 13.19 -16.60
C PRO A 662 21.15 13.12 -16.64
N ALA A 663 20.47 13.08 -15.49
CA ALA A 663 19.01 13.11 -15.45
C ALA A 663 18.44 14.50 -15.76
N LEU A 664 19.00 15.56 -15.15
CA LEU A 664 18.57 16.93 -15.37
C LEU A 664 18.87 17.41 -16.80
N SER A 665 20.09 17.21 -17.28
CA SER A 665 20.48 17.59 -18.65
C SER A 665 19.57 16.97 -19.71
N THR A 666 19.35 15.64 -19.63
CA THR A 666 18.48 14.92 -20.57
C THR A 666 17.02 15.36 -20.44
N PHE A 667 16.52 15.57 -19.21
CA PHE A 667 15.16 16.03 -18.98
C PHE A 667 14.91 17.42 -19.56
N VAL A 668 15.80 18.39 -19.32
CA VAL A 668 15.69 19.75 -19.89
C VAL A 668 15.70 19.69 -21.41
N ALA A 669 16.64 18.93 -22.00
CA ALA A 669 16.71 18.77 -23.45
C ALA A 669 15.44 18.12 -24.03
N GLU A 670 14.86 17.14 -23.34
CA GLU A 670 13.62 16.47 -23.75
C GLU A 670 12.41 17.41 -23.66
N MET A 671 12.25 18.15 -22.56
CA MET A 671 11.14 19.09 -22.39
C MET A 671 11.20 20.24 -23.40
N LYS A 672 12.41 20.73 -23.71
CA LYS A 672 12.63 21.71 -24.78
C LYS A 672 12.30 21.13 -26.16
N ALA A 673 12.75 19.91 -26.45
CA ALA A 673 12.46 19.22 -27.72
C ALA A 673 10.96 18.94 -27.92
N GLN A 674 10.23 18.64 -26.84
CA GLN A 674 8.77 18.47 -26.86
C GLN A 674 7.99 19.79 -26.95
N GLY A 675 8.66 20.95 -26.85
CA GLY A 675 8.03 22.27 -26.90
C GLY A 675 7.17 22.61 -25.67
N VAL A 676 7.44 21.99 -24.52
CA VAL A 676 6.64 22.11 -23.29
C VAL A 676 7.38 22.74 -22.12
N TRP A 677 8.63 23.16 -22.30
CA TRP A 677 9.46 23.66 -21.20
C TRP A 677 8.82 24.82 -20.41
N GLU A 678 8.08 25.71 -21.08
CA GLU A 678 7.33 26.81 -20.43
C GLU A 678 6.22 26.33 -19.47
N SER A 679 5.71 25.12 -19.70
CA SER A 679 4.68 24.46 -18.89
C SER A 679 5.25 23.60 -17.76
N VAL A 680 6.57 23.54 -17.57
CA VAL A 680 7.22 22.64 -16.61
C VAL A 680 7.88 23.44 -15.49
N ALA A 681 7.70 22.98 -14.25
CA ALA A 681 8.44 23.44 -13.08
C ALA A 681 8.96 22.24 -12.29
N LEU A 682 10.28 22.15 -12.09
CA LEU A 682 10.94 21.14 -11.25
C LEU A 682 11.50 21.82 -10.01
N GLN A 683 10.90 21.48 -8.86
CA GLN A 683 11.32 21.96 -7.54
C GLN A 683 12.19 20.89 -6.86
N SER A 684 13.39 21.28 -6.43
CA SER A 684 14.22 20.42 -5.57
C SER A 684 13.82 20.53 -4.11
N MET A 685 13.97 19.47 -3.34
CA MET A 685 13.58 19.43 -1.93
C MET A 685 14.44 18.43 -1.14
N SER A 686 14.62 18.69 0.15
CA SER A 686 15.19 17.75 1.12
C SER A 686 14.52 18.00 2.48
N GLU A 687 14.50 17.03 3.37
CA GLU A 687 13.86 17.19 4.68
C GLU A 687 14.51 18.29 5.53
N PHE A 688 15.82 18.47 5.37
CA PHE A 688 16.64 19.46 6.06
C PHE A 688 17.98 19.69 5.34
N GLY A 689 18.71 20.74 5.74
CA GLY A 689 20.12 20.93 5.39
C GLY A 689 21.08 20.16 6.30
N ARG A 690 22.38 20.29 6.04
CA ARG A 690 23.48 19.73 6.86
C ARG A 690 24.13 20.79 7.74
N THR A 691 24.79 20.36 8.81
CA THR A 691 25.60 21.26 9.62
C THR A 691 26.70 21.93 8.78
N LEU A 692 27.01 23.20 9.07
CA LEU A 692 28.14 23.83 8.39
C LEU A 692 29.46 23.22 8.85
N ASP A 693 29.65 23.00 10.15
CA ASP A 693 30.86 22.37 10.67
C ASP A 693 30.89 20.87 10.35
N THR A 694 32.11 20.34 10.25
CA THR A 694 32.41 18.94 9.99
C THR A 694 32.40 18.11 11.27
N ASN A 695 31.94 16.86 11.19
CA ASN A 695 32.12 15.88 12.26
C ASN A 695 33.42 15.04 12.09
N GLY A 696 34.33 15.50 11.21
CA GLY A 696 35.63 14.91 10.91
C GLY A 696 35.72 14.34 9.50
N ALA A 697 34.72 13.59 9.06
CA ALA A 697 34.66 12.98 7.73
C ALA A 697 33.39 13.31 6.94
N GLY A 698 32.37 13.88 7.57
CA GLY A 698 31.11 14.31 6.97
C GLY A 698 30.47 15.43 7.77
N THR A 699 29.13 15.48 7.79
CA THR A 699 28.36 16.50 8.51
C THR A 699 27.15 15.87 9.20
N ASP A 700 26.65 16.51 10.26
CA ASP A 700 25.48 16.05 10.99
C ASP A 700 24.19 16.63 10.40
N HIS A 701 23.05 16.21 10.94
CA HIS A 701 21.73 16.73 10.56
C HIS A 701 21.59 18.19 11.01
N ALA A 702 20.98 19.02 10.15
CA ALA A 702 20.63 20.39 10.47
C ALA A 702 19.16 20.69 10.15
N TRP A 703 18.86 21.93 9.75
CA TRP A 703 17.49 22.38 9.56
C TRP A 703 17.33 23.15 8.24
N GLY A 704 17.85 24.37 8.13
CA GLY A 704 17.78 25.19 6.92
C GLY A 704 18.76 24.76 5.83
N GLY A 705 18.33 24.84 4.56
CA GLY A 705 19.14 24.51 3.39
C GLY A 705 18.73 25.28 2.13
N ASN A 706 19.51 25.16 1.06
CA ASN A 706 19.27 25.85 -0.22
C ASN A 706 18.57 24.92 -1.23
N HIS A 707 17.61 25.46 -1.96
CA HIS A 707 16.84 24.70 -2.96
C HIS A 707 16.76 25.46 -4.28
N TYR A 708 16.83 24.76 -5.40
CA TYR A 708 16.61 25.31 -6.73
C TYR A 708 15.22 24.97 -7.26
N LEU A 709 14.71 25.87 -8.10
CA LEU A 709 13.53 25.70 -8.96
C LEU A 709 13.97 25.94 -10.40
N MET A 710 13.60 25.04 -11.32
CA MET A 710 13.92 25.16 -12.75
C MET A 710 12.67 24.94 -13.61
N GLY A 711 12.57 25.65 -14.73
CA GLY A 711 11.40 25.59 -15.61
C GLY A 711 11.39 26.74 -16.60
N GLY A 712 10.71 26.57 -17.75
CA GLY A 712 10.68 27.62 -18.76
C GLY A 712 10.02 28.89 -18.25
N SER A 713 8.89 28.78 -17.53
CA SER A 713 8.18 29.96 -16.98
C SER A 713 8.77 30.50 -15.68
N VAL A 714 9.87 29.95 -15.17
CA VAL A 714 10.53 30.44 -13.95
C VAL A 714 11.17 31.81 -14.21
N ASN A 715 11.07 32.72 -13.25
CA ASN A 715 11.79 33.99 -13.27
C ASN A 715 13.23 33.80 -12.77
N GLY A 716 14.04 33.11 -13.58
CA GLY A 716 15.37 32.63 -13.21
C GLY A 716 16.45 33.70 -13.15
N GLY A 717 17.70 33.27 -12.96
CA GLY A 717 18.87 34.15 -12.79
C GLY A 717 18.92 34.85 -11.42
N ASN A 718 18.17 34.33 -10.45
CA ASN A 718 17.96 34.96 -9.15
C ASN A 718 18.18 33.99 -7.98
N ILE A 719 18.79 34.48 -6.91
CA ILE A 719 18.69 33.87 -5.58
C ILE A 719 17.65 34.66 -4.76
N ARG A 720 16.61 33.98 -4.29
CA ARG A 720 15.52 34.51 -3.46
C ARG A 720 15.68 34.04 -2.01
N GLY A 721 15.00 34.72 -1.08
CA GLY A 721 15.26 34.55 0.35
C GLY A 721 16.61 35.15 0.76
N ALA A 722 17.00 34.97 2.01
CA ALA A 722 18.26 35.50 2.55
C ALA A 722 19.30 34.37 2.69
N PHE A 723 20.42 34.46 1.97
CA PHE A 723 21.54 33.55 2.22
C PHE A 723 22.20 33.90 3.58
N PRO A 724 22.39 32.92 4.48
CA PRO A 724 22.82 33.19 5.84
C PRO A 724 24.33 33.46 5.93
N GLU A 725 24.78 34.00 7.06
CA GLU A 725 26.20 33.99 7.42
C GLU A 725 26.65 32.56 7.75
N LEU A 726 27.85 32.19 7.30
CA LEU A 726 28.34 30.82 7.36
C LEU A 726 29.42 30.65 8.43
N ARG A 727 29.12 31.08 9.66
CA ARG A 727 30.02 30.99 10.82
C ARG A 727 29.32 30.40 12.04
N VAL A 728 30.06 29.64 12.85
CA VAL A 728 29.54 28.88 14.00
C VAL A 728 28.92 29.75 15.10
N ASP A 729 29.36 31.00 15.22
CA ASP A 729 28.82 31.99 16.15
C ASP A 729 27.83 32.96 15.47
N GLY A 730 27.40 32.63 14.26
CA GLY A 730 26.50 33.44 13.44
C GLY A 730 25.06 33.50 13.96
N PRO A 731 24.26 34.44 13.43
CA PRO A 731 22.88 34.67 13.88
C PRO A 731 21.92 33.50 13.58
N GLN A 732 22.22 32.64 12.60
CA GLN A 732 21.43 31.45 12.28
C GLN A 732 22.04 30.15 12.83
N SER A 733 23.29 30.15 13.29
CA SER A 733 23.94 28.95 13.81
C SER A 733 23.42 28.62 15.22
N LEU A 734 22.76 27.49 15.41
CA LEU A 734 22.11 27.18 16.70
C LEU A 734 23.06 26.62 17.78
N SER A 735 24.19 26.03 17.37
CA SER A 735 25.14 25.36 18.27
C SER A 735 26.56 25.33 17.68
N SER A 736 27.51 24.71 18.37
CA SER A 736 28.93 24.67 17.99
C SER A 736 29.20 24.00 16.63
N ASN A 737 28.37 23.04 16.23
CA ASN A 737 28.44 22.41 14.91
C ASN A 737 27.65 23.16 13.83
N ALA A 738 27.04 24.31 14.15
CA ALA A 738 26.33 25.18 13.21
C ALA A 738 25.20 24.52 12.36
N PRO A 739 24.19 23.89 12.99
CA PRO A 739 22.93 23.63 12.31
C PRO A 739 22.20 24.95 12.08
N MET A 740 21.91 25.25 10.81
CA MET A 740 21.39 26.54 10.40
C MET A 740 19.89 26.65 10.65
N LEU A 741 19.48 27.66 11.41
CA LEU A 741 18.09 28.10 11.50
C LEU A 741 17.64 28.66 10.14
N PRO A 742 16.51 28.18 9.58
CA PRO A 742 16.00 28.70 8.31
C PRO A 742 15.65 30.18 8.40
N THR A 743 16.06 30.94 7.40
CA THR A 743 15.66 32.35 7.22
C THR A 743 14.35 32.46 6.47
N SER A 744 13.96 31.40 5.75
CA SER A 744 12.68 31.31 5.02
C SER A 744 11.99 30.00 5.35
N SER A 745 10.66 30.00 5.33
CA SER A 745 9.88 28.77 5.52
C SER A 745 9.58 28.07 4.20
N TRP A 746 9.19 26.79 4.25
CA TRP A 746 8.72 26.06 3.08
C TRP A 746 7.54 26.74 2.36
N GLU A 747 6.70 27.48 3.08
CA GLU A 747 5.61 28.27 2.53
C GLU A 747 6.10 29.33 1.53
N ALA A 748 7.33 29.85 1.69
CA ALA A 748 7.92 30.81 0.74
C ALA A 748 8.10 30.22 -0.67
N ILE A 749 8.25 28.90 -0.77
CA ILE A 749 8.30 28.15 -2.04
C ILE A 749 6.89 27.71 -2.45
N TRP A 750 6.22 26.98 -1.56
CA TRP A 750 4.99 26.24 -1.89
C TRP A 750 3.80 27.14 -2.20
N LYS A 751 3.75 28.36 -1.66
CA LYS A 751 2.74 29.35 -2.03
C LYS A 751 2.75 29.61 -3.54
N ASN A 752 3.92 29.91 -4.09
CA ASN A 752 4.07 30.26 -5.49
C ASN A 752 3.87 29.05 -6.40
N LEU A 753 4.29 27.84 -5.96
CA LEU A 753 3.99 26.60 -6.70
C LEU A 753 2.48 26.31 -6.73
N ALA A 754 1.77 26.48 -5.62
CA ALA A 754 0.33 26.29 -5.55
C ALA A 754 -0.42 27.27 -6.47
N GLN A 755 -0.06 28.56 -6.42
CA GLN A 755 -0.59 29.57 -7.34
C GLN A 755 -0.23 29.25 -8.80
N TRP A 756 1.01 28.82 -9.04
CA TRP A 756 1.47 28.43 -10.37
C TRP A 756 0.73 27.22 -10.90
N VAL A 757 0.16 26.31 -10.11
CA VAL A 757 -0.73 25.26 -10.64
C VAL A 757 -2.20 25.67 -10.69
N GLY A 758 -2.55 26.87 -10.21
CA GLY A 758 -3.88 27.47 -10.35
C GLY A 758 -4.66 27.65 -9.04
N VAL A 759 -4.04 27.40 -7.88
CA VAL A 759 -4.69 27.64 -6.59
C VAL A 759 -4.83 29.14 -6.36
N GLU A 760 -6.06 29.63 -6.31
CA GLU A 760 -6.41 30.99 -5.88
C GLU A 760 -6.01 31.31 -4.43
N ASP A 761 -5.72 32.59 -4.18
CA ASP A 761 -5.27 33.12 -2.88
C ASP A 761 -6.19 32.76 -1.71
N SER A 762 -7.50 32.70 -1.97
CA SER A 762 -8.54 32.37 -0.97
C SER A 762 -8.40 30.96 -0.38
N GLN A 763 -7.72 30.03 -1.06
CA GLN A 763 -7.50 28.67 -0.59
C GLN A 763 -6.10 28.43 -0.01
N LEU A 764 -5.18 29.39 -0.10
CA LEU A 764 -3.79 29.15 0.26
C LEU A 764 -3.62 28.77 1.74
N GLU A 765 -4.42 29.33 2.65
CA GLU A 765 -4.40 28.93 4.06
C GLU A 765 -4.94 27.50 4.30
N ALA A 766 -5.86 27.01 3.47
CA ALA A 766 -6.30 25.61 3.54
C ALA A 766 -5.20 24.65 3.03
N VAL A 767 -4.43 25.09 2.03
CA VAL A 767 -3.29 24.35 1.49
C VAL A 767 -2.08 24.40 2.45
N MET A 768 -1.83 25.53 3.09
CA MET A 768 -0.71 25.77 4.00
C MET A 768 -1.23 26.45 5.28
N PRO A 769 -1.67 25.68 6.29
CA PRO A 769 -2.28 26.26 7.50
C PRO A 769 -1.38 27.21 8.29
N ASN A 770 -0.06 27.05 8.20
CA ASN A 770 0.90 27.95 8.85
C ASN A 770 1.12 29.26 8.09
N LEU A 771 0.60 29.42 6.86
CA LEU A 771 0.79 30.63 6.05
C LEU A 771 0.37 31.91 6.80
N ARG A 772 -0.66 31.82 7.64
CA ARG A 772 -1.14 32.91 8.51
C ARG A 772 -0.12 33.43 9.52
N ASN A 773 0.92 32.65 9.82
CA ASN A 773 1.98 33.02 10.76
C ASN A 773 3.12 33.79 10.07
N PHE A 774 3.13 33.86 8.73
CA PHE A 774 4.18 34.49 7.94
C PHE A 774 3.67 35.81 7.35
N GLY A 775 4.32 36.92 7.68
CA GLY A 775 4.04 38.22 7.07
C GLY A 775 4.53 38.28 5.62
N ASN A 776 4.15 39.34 4.90
CA ASN A 776 4.59 39.53 3.50
C ASN A 776 6.11 39.55 3.36
N ASP A 777 6.84 40.09 4.34
CA ASP A 777 8.31 40.13 4.34
C ASP A 777 8.95 38.74 4.55
N ASN A 778 8.18 37.74 5.00
CA ASN A 778 8.64 36.37 5.17
C ASN A 778 8.36 35.49 3.93
N LEU A 779 7.62 36.00 2.94
CA LEU A 779 7.20 35.24 1.76
C LEU A 779 7.77 35.84 0.49
N ILE A 780 7.94 35.01 -0.53
CA ILE A 780 8.44 35.46 -1.83
C ILE A 780 7.25 35.86 -2.72
N PRO A 781 7.26 37.04 -3.36
CA PRO A 781 6.22 37.42 -4.33
C PRO A 781 6.15 36.45 -5.52
N TYR A 782 4.95 36.23 -6.06
CA TYR A 782 4.75 35.34 -7.21
C TYR A 782 5.61 35.74 -8.42
N ALA A 783 5.62 37.03 -8.75
CA ALA A 783 6.41 37.58 -9.86
C ALA A 783 7.92 37.40 -9.70
N ASP A 784 8.41 37.14 -8.48
CA ASP A 784 9.82 36.86 -8.23
C ASP A 784 10.20 35.39 -8.47
N MET A 785 9.22 34.48 -8.56
CA MET A 785 9.42 33.06 -8.86
C MET A 785 9.00 32.67 -10.27
N PHE A 786 7.93 33.26 -10.81
CA PHE A 786 7.38 32.93 -12.13
C PHE A 786 7.13 34.16 -12.99
N ARG A 787 7.31 34.01 -14.30
CA ARG A 787 6.97 35.02 -15.31
C ARG A 787 5.46 35.01 -15.53
N SER A 788 4.88 36.20 -15.73
CA SER A 788 3.44 36.41 -15.96
C SER A 788 2.95 35.85 -17.28
#